data_AF-A0A8J4B9L9-F1
#
_entry.id   AF-A0A8J4B9L9-F1
#
_cell.length_a   1.000
_cell.length_b   1.000
_cell.length_c   1.000
_cell.angle_alpha   90.00
_cell.angle_beta   90.00
_cell.angle_gamma   90.00
#
_symmetry.space_group_name_H-M   'P 1'
#
loop_
_entity.id
_entity.type
_entity.pdbx_description
1 polymer ?
#
loop_
_entity_poly.entity_id
_entity_poly.type
_entity_poly.pdbx_seq_one_letter_code
_entity_poly.pdbx_strand_id
1 'polypeptide(L)'
;MASANCYRRWTLGLLQYPLQRPFYVSGYSLSFLLVPLLLALNGALAAPPSSSEPNPSTPTSFPPPPPQPTAIQSIVIRGKLQSRSAKTINTTWILVSVNASSKSYTLPFQPVDSGSGSLLYPGENIQLRCFLVDLSVTKCYNITDGKVTLKGSAPSTTTINASLLVVVISLSKSSECDARGGANVTTIENAFLGPNGYADFFGNCSYGRMVLNREKLTVVPLVLPCSVDFIKCELDSFTKLLFAELLNYDIEIGEYYRYLFVLPEGQDIEFACNFEAIAEFPGYSSWYLPRGILSKGTVMQQLLRNNMLYAAWGTADGGSFPEPYNDASTAMGFGNSCPSAPELARLNWTTPLAQLNSSSVIRNTYMYYNLSATFLGPEGVMIKIQPDWNGIESYKKNLYLALRVKAAGDRDLLDKFNGKLHIHEIDSVYDNSKGTSNPGDPQTTLLTSLSPNSQLTYNNYKINLRVGDFDSKTSTIKVAICQFSNGDNECIDPSPPPPQMSFSQSPKSSPPSPTPPSPTPPSPTPPSPTPPSPTPPRPSPPSPTPTRPPPPPPRPPPSPPPRPPPSPQPSPPSPAQRLPPPPSPTPSSSKSLLLRIMVISLSASSPKCPSIPSGTNVSEVTNAFLGRGGGADFFSNCSYGKLQIDRAALKVVPTVIPCSQNILMCDTDEITTAALQNLPPEVQNTTSPPYYDLFVLPKDFRTYCGWKATLENPGTKSWFSSDSAGILNRSVVMKVLLTSNGVFFNAQRDGIGNGDGSTVLGSGDSCPSAPELRFLGWATPLAQLNSLSMRTSAYQTFTLPATFMGPTGVMIKIQPDWLGPLAYNKNLYLSLRVKAGGDRLLLDEFNGKVSVHEVDAQVDNLSLLDNDTMITPINQINPMDSYTLFKYQLHILTGGLVNNGTAINIKICRYIASPTECVDGSSSMPPPPPRPSPPPPSPMPRRPPSPRPSPR
;
A
#
# COMPACT_ATOMS: atom_id res chain seq x y z
N MET A 1 10.88 -14.98 29.00
CA MET A 1 11.67 -13.78 28.69
C MET A 1 11.53 -13.51 27.19
N ALA A 2 10.86 -12.40 26.87
CA ALA A 2 10.72 -11.63 25.62
C ALA A 2 10.80 -12.28 24.22
N SER A 3 9.68 -12.22 23.46
CA SER A 3 9.56 -11.97 22.00
C SER A 3 8.04 -11.91 21.65
N ALA A 4 7.38 -10.89 21.09
CA ALA A 4 7.60 -9.92 19.99
C ALA A 4 7.35 -10.47 18.54
N ASN A 5 6.06 -10.38 18.13
CA ASN A 5 5.37 -10.06 16.85
C ASN A 5 5.94 -10.51 15.48
N CYS A 6 5.22 -11.19 14.55
CA CYS A 6 3.98 -10.92 13.74
C CYS A 6 4.12 -9.89 12.58
N TYR A 7 4.09 -10.33 11.28
CA TYR A 7 3.01 -10.11 10.27
C TYR A 7 3.30 -10.62 8.81
N ARG A 8 2.21 -10.83 8.01
CA ARG A 8 1.98 -11.74 6.82
C ARG A 8 2.06 -11.15 5.36
N ARG A 9 1.98 -12.10 4.38
CA ARG A 9 1.88 -12.18 2.85
C ARG A 9 0.85 -11.31 2.07
N TRP A 10 0.87 -11.20 0.71
CA TRP A 10 0.17 -12.05 -0.32
C TRP A 10 0.57 -11.84 -1.82
N THR A 11 0.37 -12.88 -2.67
CA THR A 11 0.14 -12.87 -4.15
C THR A 11 -0.96 -13.88 -4.55
N LEU A 12 -1.87 -13.52 -5.47
CA LEU A 12 -2.90 -14.31 -6.20
C LEU A 12 -3.00 -13.63 -7.60
N GLY A 13 -3.32 -14.22 -8.78
CA GLY A 13 -3.87 -15.50 -9.21
C GLY A 13 -4.80 -15.23 -10.41
N LEU A 14 -4.36 -15.45 -11.66
CA LEU A 14 -5.19 -15.36 -12.89
C LEU A 14 -5.20 -16.71 -13.62
N LEU A 15 -6.39 -17.23 -13.91
CA LEU A 15 -6.66 -18.38 -14.78
C LEU A 15 -6.87 -17.88 -16.23
N GLN A 16 -6.20 -18.49 -17.21
CA GLN A 16 -6.45 -18.31 -18.65
C GLN A 16 -7.02 -19.60 -19.26
N TYR A 17 -8.14 -19.48 -19.98
CA TYR A 17 -8.60 -20.45 -20.98
C TYR A 17 -8.03 -20.08 -22.36
N PRO A 18 -7.72 -21.05 -23.26
CA PRO A 18 -7.09 -20.77 -24.54
C PRO A 18 -8.13 -20.40 -25.60
N LEU A 19 -8.05 -19.17 -26.13
CA LEU A 19 -8.70 -18.80 -27.40
C LEU A 19 -7.65 -18.90 -28.51
N GLN A 20 -7.77 -19.92 -29.35
CA GLN A 20 -7.14 -19.95 -30.67
C GLN A 20 -7.79 -18.86 -31.54
N ARG A 21 -7.00 -17.87 -31.99
CA ARG A 21 -7.27 -17.12 -33.23
C ARG A 21 -5.97 -16.79 -33.96
N PRO A 22 -5.99 -16.77 -35.31
CA PRO A 22 -4.80 -16.80 -36.14
C PRO A 22 -4.28 -15.39 -36.47
N PHE A 23 -3.01 -15.37 -36.87
CA PHE A 23 -2.29 -14.25 -37.47
C PHE A 23 -3.05 -13.63 -38.65
N TYR A 24 -3.17 -12.30 -38.67
CA TYR A 24 -3.42 -11.53 -39.88
C TYR A 24 -2.25 -10.57 -40.11
N VAL A 25 -1.53 -10.83 -41.20
CA VAL A 25 -0.53 -9.95 -41.81
C VAL A 25 -1.25 -9.08 -42.83
N SER A 26 -0.99 -7.77 -42.78
CA SER A 26 -1.47 -6.81 -43.78
C SER A 26 -0.72 -6.97 -45.10
N GLY A 27 -1.44 -7.14 -46.21
CA GLY A 27 -0.88 -7.10 -47.56
C GLY A 27 -1.98 -6.91 -48.60
N TYR A 28 -1.85 -5.83 -49.38
CA TYR A 28 -2.77 -5.36 -50.41
C TYR A 28 -3.02 -6.36 -51.56
N SER A 29 -4.21 -6.24 -52.19
CA SER A 29 -4.42 -6.06 -53.65
C SER A 29 -5.49 -6.97 -54.29
N LEU A 30 -6.47 -6.30 -54.92
CA LEU A 30 -7.24 -6.56 -56.15
C LEU A 30 -7.84 -7.95 -56.51
N SER A 31 -9.13 -7.88 -56.87
CA SER A 31 -9.81 -8.49 -58.04
C SER A 31 -10.62 -9.79 -57.91
N PHE A 32 -11.91 -9.66 -58.26
CA PHE A 32 -12.78 -10.52 -59.09
C PHE A 32 -12.74 -12.06 -58.96
N LEU A 33 -13.87 -12.70 -58.62
CA LEU A 33 -14.75 -13.45 -59.55
C LEU A 33 -15.87 -14.24 -58.84
N LEU A 34 -16.89 -14.51 -59.65
CA LEU A 34 -18.19 -15.13 -59.44
C LEU A 34 -18.15 -16.69 -59.39
N VAL A 35 -19.19 -17.25 -58.75
CA VAL A 35 -19.96 -18.49 -59.11
C VAL A 35 -19.58 -19.85 -58.47
N PRO A 36 -20.58 -20.73 -58.19
CA PRO A 36 -20.62 -21.72 -57.12
C PRO A 36 -20.69 -23.19 -57.61
N LEU A 37 -20.67 -24.19 -56.72
CA LEU A 37 -21.29 -25.50 -57.00
C LEU A 37 -21.55 -26.39 -55.75
N LEU A 38 -22.69 -27.09 -55.82
CA LEU A 38 -23.22 -28.13 -54.93
C LEU A 38 -22.35 -29.41 -54.84
N LEU A 39 -22.47 -30.19 -53.75
CA LEU A 39 -23.20 -31.49 -53.71
C LEU A 39 -23.04 -32.22 -52.37
N ALA A 40 -23.99 -33.13 -52.14
CA ALA A 40 -24.38 -33.76 -50.90
C ALA A 40 -23.74 -35.15 -50.65
N LEU A 41 -23.90 -35.65 -49.41
CA LEU A 41 -24.43 -36.98 -49.00
C LEU A 41 -23.66 -37.72 -47.88
N ASN A 42 -24.49 -38.27 -46.97
CA ASN A 42 -24.37 -39.52 -46.19
C ASN A 42 -23.41 -39.63 -44.98
N GLY A 43 -24.01 -39.80 -43.79
CA GLY A 43 -24.39 -41.16 -43.34
C GLY A 43 -23.66 -41.75 -42.12
N ALA A 44 -24.48 -42.25 -41.19
CA ALA A 44 -24.28 -43.35 -40.23
C ALA A 44 -23.73 -43.06 -38.81
N LEU A 45 -24.63 -43.32 -37.84
CA LEU A 45 -24.43 -43.52 -36.40
C LEU A 45 -23.93 -44.94 -36.12
N ALA A 46 -23.05 -45.10 -35.12
CA ALA A 46 -22.69 -46.39 -34.52
C ALA A 46 -22.71 -46.31 -32.99
N ALA A 47 -23.29 -47.35 -32.37
CA ALA A 47 -23.48 -47.54 -30.93
C ALA A 47 -22.21 -48.09 -30.23
N PRO A 48 -22.09 -47.99 -28.89
CA PRO A 48 -20.95 -48.50 -28.15
C PRO A 48 -21.13 -49.97 -27.68
N PRO A 49 -20.02 -50.70 -27.43
CA PRO A 49 -20.03 -52.14 -27.19
C PRO A 49 -20.18 -52.56 -25.72
N SER A 50 -20.65 -53.80 -25.56
CA SER A 50 -20.78 -54.56 -24.31
C SER A 50 -19.46 -55.16 -23.83
N SER A 51 -19.29 -55.30 -22.52
CA SER A 51 -18.25 -56.13 -21.91
C SER A 51 -18.80 -56.97 -20.76
N SER A 52 -18.31 -58.20 -20.72
CA SER A 52 -18.71 -59.39 -19.96
C SER A 52 -18.36 -59.39 -18.46
N GLU A 53 -19.20 -60.10 -17.69
CA GLU A 53 -19.02 -60.52 -16.29
C GLU A 53 -17.93 -61.58 -16.08
N PRO A 54 -17.38 -61.67 -14.85
CA PRO A 54 -16.99 -62.94 -14.26
C PRO A 54 -17.62 -63.21 -12.86
N ASN A 55 -17.73 -64.51 -12.58
CA ASN A 55 -18.43 -65.20 -11.48
C ASN A 55 -17.94 -64.92 -10.03
N PRO A 56 -18.75 -65.29 -9.00
CA PRO A 56 -18.66 -64.78 -7.64
C PRO A 56 -17.75 -65.61 -6.73
N SER A 57 -17.09 -64.94 -5.79
CA SER A 57 -16.49 -65.56 -4.59
C SER A 57 -17.09 -64.95 -3.32
N THR A 58 -17.15 -65.81 -2.31
CA THR A 58 -17.90 -65.82 -1.04
C THR A 58 -17.75 -64.55 -0.17
N PRO A 59 -18.81 -64.05 0.50
CA PRO A 59 -18.75 -62.81 1.27
C PRO A 59 -18.11 -63.01 2.65
N THR A 60 -17.02 -62.28 2.89
CA THR A 60 -16.56 -61.92 4.24
C THR A 60 -17.39 -60.74 4.75
N SER A 61 -17.65 -60.71 6.05
CA SER A 61 -18.50 -59.73 6.74
C SER A 61 -18.11 -58.29 6.41
N PHE A 62 -19.03 -57.54 5.80
CA PHE A 62 -18.88 -56.11 5.54
C PHE A 62 -18.83 -55.31 6.86
N PRO A 63 -17.95 -54.30 6.98
CA PRO A 63 -18.08 -53.28 8.01
C PRO A 63 -19.42 -52.53 7.83
N PRO A 64 -20.01 -52.01 8.92
CA PRO A 64 -21.29 -51.30 8.85
C PRO A 64 -21.23 -50.18 7.80
N PRO A 65 -22.32 -49.98 7.04
CA PRO A 65 -22.37 -48.93 6.02
C PRO A 65 -22.02 -47.58 6.65
N PRO A 66 -21.24 -46.73 5.96
CA PRO A 66 -20.97 -45.39 6.44
C PRO A 66 -22.31 -44.69 6.75
N PRO A 67 -22.40 -43.91 7.84
CA PRO A 67 -23.63 -43.25 8.22
C PRO A 67 -24.20 -42.49 7.03
N GLN A 68 -25.48 -42.76 6.71
CA GLN A 68 -26.19 -42.07 5.63
C GLN A 68 -26.06 -40.55 5.81
N PRO A 69 -25.82 -39.79 4.73
CA PRO A 69 -25.69 -38.34 4.81
C PRO A 69 -26.94 -37.74 5.46
N THR A 70 -26.73 -36.95 6.51
CA THR A 70 -27.76 -36.29 7.30
C THR A 70 -28.75 -35.57 6.38
N ALA A 71 -30.05 -35.74 6.64
CA ALA A 71 -31.11 -35.18 5.79
C ALA A 71 -30.94 -33.67 5.62
N ILE A 72 -30.58 -33.26 4.41
CA ILE A 72 -30.45 -31.85 4.01
C ILE A 72 -31.85 -31.22 3.99
N GLN A 73 -32.04 -30.12 4.72
CA GLN A 73 -33.28 -29.36 4.70
C GLN A 73 -33.10 -28.08 3.86
N SER A 74 -34.13 -27.70 3.09
CA SER A 74 -34.13 -26.43 2.36
C SER A 74 -35.25 -25.53 2.89
N ILE A 75 -34.94 -24.26 3.12
CA ILE A 75 -35.89 -23.24 3.53
C ILE A 75 -35.85 -22.06 2.57
N VAL A 76 -36.99 -21.37 2.40
CA VAL A 76 -37.02 -20.10 1.67
C VAL A 76 -36.91 -18.99 2.69
N ILE A 77 -35.85 -18.20 2.58
CA ILE A 77 -35.59 -17.05 3.46
C ILE A 77 -35.79 -15.76 2.69
N ARG A 78 -36.41 -14.78 3.34
CA ARG A 78 -36.63 -13.42 2.85
C ARG A 78 -35.96 -12.46 3.83
N GLY A 79 -35.17 -11.56 3.32
CA GLY A 79 -34.39 -10.66 4.16
C GLY A 79 -33.67 -9.57 3.40
N LYS A 80 -32.97 -8.71 4.13
CA LYS A 80 -32.05 -7.72 3.59
C LYS A 80 -30.66 -8.33 3.46
N LEU A 81 -30.10 -8.30 2.25
CA LEU A 81 -28.75 -8.79 1.99
C LEU A 81 -27.74 -7.80 2.57
N GLN A 82 -26.73 -8.33 3.25
CA GLN A 82 -25.62 -7.57 3.82
C GLN A 82 -24.31 -8.28 3.45
N SER A 83 -23.23 -7.53 3.53
CA SER A 83 -21.88 -8.08 3.39
C SER A 83 -20.97 -7.55 4.49
N ARG A 84 -20.01 -8.37 4.90
CA ARG A 84 -18.87 -7.97 5.73
C ARG A 84 -17.61 -8.27 4.93
N SER A 85 -16.82 -7.23 4.68
CA SER A 85 -15.55 -7.37 3.97
C SER A 85 -14.48 -6.56 4.72
N ALA A 86 -13.41 -7.25 5.10
CA ALA A 86 -12.16 -6.69 5.58
C ALA A 86 -11.08 -6.90 4.52
N LYS A 87 -10.01 -6.08 4.57
CA LYS A 87 -8.90 -6.08 3.57
C LYS A 87 -8.28 -7.47 3.33
N THR A 88 -8.43 -8.42 4.26
CA THR A 88 -7.80 -9.75 4.18
C THR A 88 -8.74 -10.95 4.41
N ILE A 89 -10.04 -10.74 4.62
CA ILE A 89 -11.00 -11.81 4.90
C ILE A 89 -11.91 -11.98 3.68
N ASN A 90 -12.23 -13.23 3.33
CA ASN A 90 -13.28 -13.53 2.35
C ASN A 90 -14.56 -12.78 2.73
N THR A 91 -15.15 -12.07 1.77
CA THR A 91 -16.41 -11.35 2.01
C THR A 91 -17.46 -12.33 2.52
N THR A 92 -17.94 -12.09 3.75
CA THR A 92 -19.00 -12.89 4.35
C THR A 92 -20.33 -12.26 3.99
N TRP A 93 -21.23 -13.05 3.43
CA TRP A 93 -22.55 -12.62 3.01
C TRP A 93 -23.59 -13.03 4.05
N ILE A 94 -24.50 -12.12 4.39
CA ILE A 94 -25.51 -12.35 5.43
C ILE A 94 -26.88 -11.95 4.89
N LEU A 95 -27.91 -12.75 5.17
CA LEU A 95 -29.29 -12.37 4.94
C LEU A 95 -30.00 -12.17 6.28
N VAL A 96 -30.34 -10.92 6.60
CA VAL A 96 -31.10 -10.59 7.82
C VAL A 96 -32.58 -10.68 7.51
N SER A 97 -33.28 -11.63 8.13
CA SER A 97 -34.69 -11.87 7.85
C SER A 97 -35.55 -10.67 8.23
N VAL A 98 -36.50 -10.32 7.36
CA VAL A 98 -37.47 -9.23 7.60
C VAL A 98 -38.60 -9.61 8.57
N ASN A 99 -38.68 -10.87 8.99
CA ASN A 99 -39.70 -11.33 9.94
C ASN A 99 -39.28 -10.99 11.38
N ALA A 100 -40.26 -10.86 12.30
CA ALA A 100 -40.13 -10.37 13.69
C ALA A 100 -39.08 -11.05 14.61
N SER A 101 -38.34 -12.05 14.14
CA SER A 101 -37.25 -12.68 14.88
C SER A 101 -35.86 -12.19 14.50
N SER A 102 -35.71 -11.30 13.49
CA SER A 102 -34.44 -10.73 13.03
C SER A 102 -33.30 -11.76 12.87
N LYS A 103 -33.63 -13.00 12.49
CA LYS A 103 -32.64 -14.06 12.31
C LYS A 103 -31.73 -13.72 11.14
N SER A 104 -30.42 -13.80 11.39
CA SER A 104 -29.38 -13.58 10.37
C SER A 104 -28.86 -14.92 9.85
N TYR A 105 -28.84 -15.09 8.53
CA TYR A 105 -28.34 -16.30 7.88
C TYR A 105 -27.01 -16.04 7.17
N THR A 106 -25.95 -16.77 7.49
CA THR A 106 -24.65 -16.69 6.82
C THR A 106 -24.70 -17.47 5.51
N LEU A 107 -24.35 -16.83 4.41
CA LEU A 107 -24.40 -17.40 3.06
C LEU A 107 -22.98 -17.82 2.61
N PRO A 108 -22.85 -18.90 1.82
CA PRO A 108 -21.54 -19.43 1.41
C PRO A 108 -20.86 -18.59 0.31
N PHE A 109 -21.64 -17.83 -0.46
CA PHE A 109 -21.16 -16.96 -1.55
C PHE A 109 -22.19 -15.86 -1.84
N GLN A 110 -21.82 -14.87 -2.67
CA GLN A 110 -22.71 -13.80 -3.11
C GLN A 110 -23.87 -14.38 -3.93
N PRO A 111 -25.15 -14.16 -3.54
CA PRO A 111 -26.27 -14.69 -4.30
C PRO A 111 -26.39 -14.00 -5.67
N VAL A 112 -26.92 -14.76 -6.65
CA VAL A 112 -27.25 -14.27 -7.99
C VAL A 112 -28.76 -14.27 -8.19
N ASP A 113 -29.25 -13.29 -8.94
CA ASP A 113 -30.65 -13.22 -9.35
C ASP A 113 -30.95 -14.34 -10.35
N SER A 114 -31.90 -15.20 -10.03
CA SER A 114 -32.22 -16.39 -10.83
C SER A 114 -32.86 -16.06 -12.18
N GLY A 115 -33.44 -14.87 -12.33
CA GLY A 115 -34.04 -14.43 -13.59
C GLY A 115 -33.01 -13.83 -14.55
N SER A 116 -32.10 -13.00 -14.04
CA SER A 116 -31.14 -12.25 -14.86
C SER A 116 -29.71 -12.81 -14.86
N GLY A 117 -29.38 -13.71 -13.92
CA GLY A 117 -28.02 -14.18 -13.68
C GLY A 117 -27.07 -13.13 -13.09
N SER A 118 -27.56 -11.92 -12.80
CA SER A 118 -26.76 -10.83 -12.26
C SER A 118 -26.49 -11.01 -10.76
N LEU A 119 -25.36 -10.49 -10.28
CA LEU A 119 -25.07 -10.47 -8.84
C LEU A 119 -26.13 -9.67 -8.08
N LEU A 120 -26.57 -10.19 -6.92
CA LEU A 120 -27.38 -9.45 -5.96
C LEU A 120 -26.46 -8.70 -5.00
N TYR A 121 -26.83 -7.49 -4.63
CA TYR A 121 -25.92 -6.62 -3.89
C TYR A 121 -26.43 -6.29 -2.48
N PRO A 122 -25.52 -5.89 -1.59
CA PRO A 122 -25.91 -5.51 -0.24
C PRO A 122 -26.90 -4.35 -0.23
N GLY A 123 -27.82 -4.37 0.74
CA GLY A 123 -28.88 -3.39 0.92
C GLY A 123 -30.20 -3.73 0.23
N GLU A 124 -30.18 -4.64 -0.74
CA GLU A 124 -31.39 -5.15 -1.40
C GLU A 124 -32.14 -6.09 -0.45
N ASN A 125 -33.48 -6.02 -0.47
CA ASN A 125 -34.29 -7.10 0.08
C ASN A 125 -34.39 -8.18 -0.99
N ILE A 126 -34.02 -9.40 -0.62
CA ILE A 126 -34.00 -10.53 -1.51
C ILE A 126 -34.76 -11.71 -0.88
N GLN A 127 -35.20 -12.60 -1.75
CA GLN A 127 -35.65 -13.93 -1.40
C GLN A 127 -34.65 -14.93 -1.97
N LEU A 128 -34.26 -15.95 -1.21
CA LEU A 128 -33.47 -17.07 -1.73
C LEU A 128 -33.85 -18.37 -1.02
N ARG A 129 -33.49 -19.50 -1.62
CA ARG A 129 -33.55 -20.82 -0.99
C ARG A 129 -32.21 -21.13 -0.34
N CYS A 130 -32.21 -21.36 0.97
CA CYS A 130 -31.03 -21.71 1.76
C CYS A 130 -31.10 -23.19 2.14
N PHE A 131 -30.02 -23.91 1.93
CA PHE A 131 -29.90 -25.29 2.35
C PHE A 131 -29.08 -25.39 3.63
N LEU A 132 -29.63 -26.08 4.63
CA LEU A 132 -29.10 -26.19 5.98
C LEU A 132 -28.86 -27.66 6.34
N VAL A 133 -27.86 -27.90 7.19
CA VAL A 133 -27.62 -29.21 7.80
C VAL A 133 -28.68 -29.53 8.85
N ASP A 134 -29.17 -28.50 9.55
CA ASP A 134 -30.28 -28.55 10.51
C ASP A 134 -30.94 -27.16 10.63
N LEU A 135 -32.23 -27.11 10.98
CA LEU A 135 -33.01 -25.87 11.12
C LEU A 135 -32.61 -24.99 12.30
N SER A 136 -31.86 -25.53 13.27
CA SER A 136 -31.30 -24.73 14.37
C SER A 136 -30.08 -23.90 13.95
N VAL A 137 -29.46 -24.24 12.81
CA VAL A 137 -28.24 -23.61 12.31
C VAL A 137 -28.60 -22.50 11.34
N THR A 138 -27.96 -21.33 11.47
CA THR A 138 -28.18 -20.18 10.60
C THR A 138 -27.14 -20.07 9.47
N LYS A 139 -26.37 -21.12 9.21
CA LYS A 139 -25.33 -21.14 8.18
C LYS A 139 -25.80 -21.97 7.00
N CYS A 140 -26.05 -21.31 5.88
CA CYS A 140 -26.36 -21.96 4.61
C CYS A 140 -25.09 -22.64 4.07
N TYR A 141 -25.16 -23.94 3.77
CA TYR A 141 -24.06 -24.61 3.09
C TYR A 141 -24.17 -24.43 1.56
N ASN A 142 -25.38 -24.18 1.05
CA ASN A 142 -25.65 -23.82 -0.35
C ASN A 142 -26.86 -22.87 -0.43
N ILE A 143 -26.95 -22.13 -1.54
CA ILE A 143 -28.07 -21.21 -1.83
C ILE A 143 -28.49 -21.29 -3.31
N THR A 144 -29.79 -21.18 -3.58
CA THR A 144 -30.36 -21.10 -4.94
C THR A 144 -31.51 -20.09 -5.01
N ASP A 145 -32.02 -19.83 -6.21
CA ASP A 145 -33.26 -19.05 -6.45
C ASP A 145 -33.26 -17.63 -5.86
N GLY A 146 -32.10 -16.97 -5.84
CA GLY A 146 -31.99 -15.59 -5.40
C GLY A 146 -32.86 -14.66 -6.26
N LYS A 147 -33.62 -13.76 -5.65
CA LYS A 147 -34.46 -12.79 -6.37
C LYS A 147 -34.61 -11.51 -5.56
N VAL A 148 -34.42 -10.35 -6.20
CA VAL A 148 -34.72 -9.06 -5.57
C VAL A 148 -36.22 -8.91 -5.35
N THR A 149 -36.63 -8.69 -4.11
CA THR A 149 -38.03 -8.40 -3.73
C THR A 149 -38.26 -6.91 -3.54
N LEU A 150 -37.25 -6.18 -3.05
CA LEU A 150 -37.25 -4.72 -2.98
C LEU A 150 -35.83 -4.21 -3.18
N LYS A 151 -35.63 -3.34 -4.18
CA LYS A 151 -34.34 -2.72 -4.45
C LYS A 151 -33.90 -1.85 -3.26
N GLY A 152 -32.60 -1.87 -2.94
CA GLY A 152 -32.05 -0.98 -1.93
C GLY A 152 -32.26 0.47 -2.34
N SER A 153 -32.83 1.29 -1.46
CA SER A 153 -32.90 2.74 -1.67
C SER A 153 -31.52 3.36 -1.44
N ALA A 154 -31.20 4.40 -2.20
CA ALA A 154 -30.05 5.26 -1.89
C ALA A 154 -30.13 5.77 -0.43
N PRO A 155 -29.00 6.11 0.21
CA PRO A 155 -29.01 6.70 1.55
C PRO A 155 -29.99 7.88 1.60
N SER A 156 -30.87 7.86 2.61
CA SER A 156 -31.92 8.86 2.78
C SER A 156 -31.32 10.26 2.86
N THR A 157 -31.93 11.23 2.18
CA THR A 157 -31.52 12.64 2.19
C THR A 157 -31.88 13.37 3.50
N THR A 158 -32.51 12.66 4.44
CA THR A 158 -32.90 13.19 5.75
C THR A 158 -31.67 13.39 6.64
N THR A 159 -31.69 14.47 7.42
CA THR A 159 -30.75 14.64 8.53
C THR A 159 -30.76 13.42 9.44
N ILE A 160 -29.59 12.83 9.66
CA ILE A 160 -29.38 11.67 10.52
C ILE A 160 -28.99 12.19 11.90
N ASN A 161 -29.82 11.93 12.90
CA ASN A 161 -29.46 12.10 14.31
C ASN A 161 -29.17 10.72 14.90
N ALA A 162 -27.88 10.36 14.98
CA ALA A 162 -27.44 9.02 15.29
C ALA A 162 -27.25 8.80 16.81
N SER A 163 -28.15 8.06 17.44
CA SER A 163 -27.94 7.47 18.77
C SER A 163 -26.99 6.28 18.67
N LEU A 164 -25.97 6.18 19.52
CA LEU A 164 -24.94 5.15 19.40
C LEU A 164 -24.82 4.32 20.69
N LEU A 165 -24.76 3.00 20.54
CA LEU A 165 -24.36 2.08 21.60
C LEU A 165 -22.94 1.60 21.29
N VAL A 166 -21.98 1.91 22.16
CA VAL A 166 -20.61 1.40 22.10
C VAL A 166 -20.43 0.33 23.16
N VAL A 167 -20.14 -0.90 22.78
CA VAL A 167 -19.92 -2.00 23.73
C VAL A 167 -18.44 -2.33 23.75
N VAL A 168 -17.83 -2.20 24.92
CA VAL A 168 -16.41 -2.42 25.15
C VAL A 168 -16.20 -3.79 25.76
N ILE A 169 -15.69 -4.72 24.96
CA ILE A 169 -15.63 -6.13 25.32
C ILE A 169 -14.31 -6.42 26.04
N SER A 170 -14.42 -7.02 27.22
CA SER A 170 -13.33 -7.68 27.94
C SER A 170 -13.59 -9.18 27.97
N LEU A 171 -12.53 -10.00 28.07
CA LEU A 171 -12.66 -11.44 28.22
C LEU A 171 -12.24 -11.87 29.63
N SER A 172 -13.09 -12.64 30.30
CA SER A 172 -12.73 -13.34 31.53
C SER A 172 -11.99 -14.63 31.20
N LYS A 173 -11.07 -15.05 32.07
CA LYS A 173 -10.30 -16.27 31.90
C LYS A 173 -11.22 -17.49 31.77
N SER A 174 -10.94 -18.36 30.81
CA SER A 174 -11.61 -19.65 30.64
C SER A 174 -10.59 -20.79 30.53
N SER A 175 -11.07 -22.01 30.30
CA SER A 175 -10.22 -23.16 29.95
C SER A 175 -9.61 -23.04 28.55
N GLU A 176 -10.16 -22.19 27.69
CA GLU A 176 -9.75 -22.06 26.29
C GLU A 176 -8.74 -20.91 26.08
N CYS A 177 -8.82 -19.85 26.89
CA CYS A 177 -7.88 -18.73 26.82
C CYS A 177 -7.83 -17.88 28.09
N ASP A 178 -6.73 -17.13 28.21
CA ASP A 178 -6.52 -16.19 29.31
C ASP A 178 -7.41 -14.95 29.19
N ALA A 179 -7.59 -14.26 30.34
CA ALA A 179 -8.31 -13.01 30.37
C ALA A 179 -7.65 -11.94 29.46
N ARG A 180 -8.48 -11.06 28.90
CA ARG A 180 -8.07 -9.92 28.07
C ARG A 180 -8.85 -8.68 28.50
N GLY A 181 -8.15 -7.58 28.69
CA GLY A 181 -8.79 -6.30 29.02
C GLY A 181 -9.47 -5.70 27.81
N GLY A 182 -10.64 -5.09 28.00
CA GLY A 182 -11.21 -4.19 27.01
C GLY A 182 -10.54 -2.82 27.04
N ALA A 183 -10.81 -2.02 26.02
CA ALA A 183 -10.37 -0.62 25.98
C ALA A 183 -10.92 0.18 27.18
N ASN A 184 -10.29 1.31 27.49
CA ASN A 184 -10.76 2.18 28.56
C ASN A 184 -12.04 2.93 28.15
N VAL A 185 -13.16 2.70 28.87
CA VAL A 185 -14.48 3.30 28.61
C VAL A 185 -14.41 4.83 28.59
N THR A 186 -13.79 5.45 29.61
CA THR A 186 -13.67 6.92 29.69
C THR A 186 -12.88 7.51 28.53
N THR A 187 -11.88 6.80 28.02
CA THR A 187 -11.11 7.22 26.83
C THR A 187 -11.99 7.22 25.58
N ILE A 188 -12.83 6.21 25.44
CA ILE A 188 -13.81 6.12 24.34
C ILE A 188 -14.85 7.23 24.46
N GLU A 189 -15.46 7.42 25.63
CA GLU A 189 -16.41 8.51 25.87
C GLU A 189 -15.80 9.87 25.54
N ASN A 190 -14.57 10.13 25.98
CA ASN A 190 -13.85 11.36 25.66
C ASN A 190 -13.55 11.50 24.16
N ALA A 191 -13.25 10.40 23.45
CA ALA A 191 -13.04 10.44 22.01
C ALA A 191 -14.32 10.85 21.25
N PHE A 192 -15.50 10.41 21.71
CA PHE A 192 -16.78 10.78 21.10
C PHE A 192 -17.27 12.17 21.52
N LEU A 193 -17.27 12.46 22.82
CA LEU A 193 -17.95 13.62 23.41
C LEU A 193 -17.03 14.80 23.73
N GLY A 194 -15.73 14.54 23.86
CA GLY A 194 -14.75 15.57 24.21
C GLY A 194 -14.68 16.71 23.18
N PRO A 195 -14.01 17.83 23.50
CA PRO A 195 -13.86 18.95 22.59
C PRO A 195 -13.18 18.53 21.29
N ASN A 196 -13.85 18.72 20.15
CA ASN A 196 -13.40 18.23 18.84
C ASN A 196 -13.32 16.70 18.74
N GLY A 197 -14.10 16.01 19.58
CA GLY A 197 -14.34 14.58 19.49
C GLY A 197 -15.20 14.25 18.27
N TYR A 198 -15.64 12.99 18.19
CA TYR A 198 -16.33 12.50 17.00
C TYR A 198 -17.66 13.19 16.76
N ALA A 199 -18.39 13.57 17.80
CA ALA A 199 -19.65 14.30 17.62
C ALA A 199 -19.44 15.62 16.85
N ASP A 200 -18.40 16.38 17.19
CA ASP A 200 -18.05 17.63 16.47
C ASP A 200 -17.52 17.33 15.07
N PHE A 201 -16.67 16.31 14.92
CA PHE A 201 -16.10 15.90 13.64
C PHE A 201 -17.20 15.53 12.62
N PHE A 202 -18.18 14.72 13.02
CA PHE A 202 -19.33 14.37 12.16
C PHE A 202 -20.21 15.57 11.83
N GLY A 203 -20.51 16.42 12.83
CA GLY A 203 -21.28 17.64 12.60
C GLY A 203 -20.61 18.58 11.61
N ASN A 204 -19.30 18.77 11.75
CA ASN A 204 -18.50 19.64 10.88
C ASN A 204 -18.36 19.08 9.45
N CYS A 205 -18.10 17.78 9.30
CA CYS A 205 -17.96 17.17 7.97
C CYS A 205 -19.27 17.04 7.20
N SER A 206 -20.39 16.96 7.92
CA SER A 206 -21.72 16.79 7.32
C SER A 206 -22.55 18.06 7.24
N TYR A 207 -22.03 19.18 7.73
CA TYR A 207 -22.78 20.45 7.86
C TYR A 207 -24.09 20.25 8.66
N GLY A 208 -24.04 19.42 9.70
CA GLY A 208 -25.18 19.07 10.54
C GLY A 208 -26.17 18.07 9.91
N ARG A 209 -25.88 17.51 8.73
CA ARG A 209 -26.73 16.47 8.11
C ARG A 209 -26.54 15.09 8.71
N MET A 210 -25.43 14.85 9.40
CA MET A 210 -25.21 13.66 10.23
C MET A 210 -24.59 14.11 11.55
N VAL A 211 -25.36 14.02 12.62
CA VAL A 211 -24.96 14.43 13.96
C VAL A 211 -25.01 13.21 14.86
N LEU A 212 -23.94 12.99 15.64
CA LEU A 212 -23.97 11.99 16.70
C LEU A 212 -24.71 12.59 17.90
N ASN A 213 -25.76 11.93 18.35
CA ASN A 213 -26.54 12.41 19.49
C ASN A 213 -25.71 12.28 20.77
N ARG A 214 -25.22 13.42 21.26
CA ARG A 214 -24.40 13.48 22.47
C ARG A 214 -25.11 12.97 23.72
N GLU A 215 -26.43 13.14 23.80
CA GLU A 215 -27.26 12.70 24.94
C GLU A 215 -27.66 11.22 24.84
N LYS A 216 -27.52 10.62 23.66
CA LYS A 216 -27.84 9.20 23.41
C LYS A 216 -26.64 8.41 22.93
N LEU A 217 -25.46 8.75 23.47
CA LEU A 217 -24.28 7.90 23.41
C LEU A 217 -24.22 7.07 24.69
N THR A 218 -24.28 5.76 24.56
CA THR A 218 -24.11 4.84 25.69
C THR A 218 -22.86 4.01 25.46
N VAL A 219 -21.91 4.05 26.40
CA VAL A 219 -20.70 3.22 26.37
C VAL A 219 -20.77 2.19 27.50
N VAL A 220 -20.80 0.91 27.15
CA VAL A 220 -21.04 -0.18 28.10
C VAL A 220 -19.85 -1.12 28.12
N PRO A 221 -19.14 -1.26 29.26
CA PRO A 221 -18.17 -2.34 29.42
C PRO A 221 -18.90 -3.67 29.59
N LEU A 222 -18.48 -4.68 28.83
CA LEU A 222 -19.06 -6.02 28.88
C LEU A 222 -17.94 -7.05 29.08
N VAL A 223 -18.11 -7.94 30.05
CA VAL A 223 -17.16 -9.03 30.30
C VAL A 223 -17.76 -10.34 29.80
N LEU A 224 -17.17 -10.94 28.77
CA LEU A 224 -17.60 -12.21 28.21
C LEU A 224 -16.62 -13.34 28.58
N PRO A 225 -17.07 -14.59 28.73
CA PRO A 225 -16.15 -15.72 28.88
C PRO A 225 -15.27 -15.87 27.64
N CYS A 226 -13.95 -16.01 27.83
CA CYS A 226 -13.04 -16.24 26.71
C CYS A 226 -13.36 -17.57 26.01
N SER A 227 -13.34 -17.58 24.68
CA SER A 227 -13.54 -18.79 23.88
C SER A 227 -12.63 -18.82 22.66
N VAL A 228 -12.45 -20.01 22.07
CA VAL A 228 -11.68 -20.20 20.84
C VAL A 228 -12.22 -19.34 19.69
N ASP A 229 -13.53 -19.09 19.64
CA ASP A 229 -14.14 -18.22 18.65
C ASP A 229 -13.62 -16.77 18.77
N PHE A 230 -13.34 -16.29 19.99
CA PHE A 230 -12.72 -14.98 20.22
C PHE A 230 -11.32 -14.89 19.64
N ILE A 231 -10.52 -15.92 19.88
CA ILE A 231 -9.15 -15.99 19.37
C ILE A 231 -9.15 -16.12 17.83
N LYS A 232 -10.19 -16.68 17.22
CA LYS A 232 -10.32 -16.83 15.76
C LYS A 232 -10.97 -15.64 15.07
N CYS A 233 -11.42 -14.63 15.81
CA CYS A 233 -12.18 -13.50 15.29
C CYS A 233 -13.50 -13.87 14.57
N GLU A 234 -14.24 -14.85 15.11
CA GLU A 234 -15.54 -15.28 14.57
C GLU A 234 -16.67 -14.31 14.99
N LEU A 235 -16.83 -13.20 14.25
CA LEU A 235 -17.74 -12.10 14.61
C LEU A 235 -19.21 -12.50 14.80
N ASP A 236 -19.66 -13.55 14.12
CA ASP A 236 -21.04 -14.08 14.29
C ASP A 236 -21.27 -14.69 15.66
N SER A 237 -20.29 -15.46 16.15
CA SER A 237 -20.32 -16.02 17.51
C SER A 237 -20.34 -14.89 18.54
N PHE A 238 -19.59 -13.80 18.30
CA PHE A 238 -19.55 -12.65 19.21
C PHE A 238 -20.91 -12.00 19.31
N THR A 239 -21.50 -11.71 18.15
CA THR A 239 -22.76 -10.98 18.06
C THR A 239 -23.89 -11.72 18.78
N LYS A 240 -23.93 -13.05 18.67
CA LYS A 240 -24.91 -13.89 19.37
C LYS A 240 -24.75 -13.85 20.88
N LEU A 241 -23.53 -14.05 21.38
CA LEU A 241 -23.24 -14.01 22.82
C LEU A 241 -23.47 -12.62 23.39
N LEU A 242 -23.05 -11.60 22.66
CA LEU A 242 -23.12 -10.21 23.08
C LEU A 242 -24.56 -9.71 23.16
N PHE A 243 -25.42 -10.03 22.19
CA PHE A 243 -26.83 -9.66 22.29
C PHE A 243 -27.57 -10.39 23.41
N ALA A 244 -27.23 -11.65 23.68
CA ALA A 244 -27.78 -12.36 24.83
C ALA A 244 -27.38 -11.69 26.16
N GLU A 245 -26.12 -11.25 26.25
CA GLU A 245 -25.62 -10.58 27.44
C GLU A 245 -26.18 -9.16 27.59
N LEU A 246 -26.29 -8.37 26.52
CA LEU A 246 -26.87 -7.02 26.57
C LEU A 246 -28.31 -7.01 27.09
N LEU A 247 -29.09 -8.07 26.82
CA LEU A 247 -30.43 -8.23 27.38
C LEU A 247 -30.42 -8.38 28.91
N ASN A 248 -29.34 -8.92 29.49
CA ASN A 248 -29.17 -9.01 30.95
C ASN A 248 -28.84 -7.64 31.59
N TYR A 249 -28.44 -6.64 30.80
CA TYR A 249 -28.13 -5.29 31.25
C TYR A 249 -29.31 -4.31 31.07
N ASP A 250 -30.51 -4.80 30.75
CA ASP A 250 -31.70 -3.99 30.43
C ASP A 250 -31.45 -2.93 29.34
N ILE A 251 -30.55 -3.22 28.39
CA ILE A 251 -30.26 -2.33 27.26
C ILE A 251 -31.21 -2.66 26.12
N GLU A 252 -32.15 -1.76 25.84
CA GLU A 252 -33.04 -1.86 24.69
C GLU A 252 -32.29 -1.50 23.39
N ILE A 253 -31.70 -2.53 22.77
CA ILE A 253 -30.89 -2.41 21.54
C ILE A 253 -31.66 -1.66 20.43
N GLY A 254 -32.98 -1.80 20.34
CA GLY A 254 -33.81 -1.16 19.31
C GLY A 254 -33.87 0.38 19.36
N GLU A 255 -33.44 1.02 20.45
CA GLU A 255 -33.45 2.49 20.57
C GLU A 255 -32.25 3.18 19.90
N TYR A 256 -31.21 2.42 19.56
CA TYR A 256 -29.98 2.97 19.00
C TYR A 256 -29.99 2.92 17.47
N TYR A 257 -29.40 3.95 16.88
CA TYR A 257 -29.22 4.02 15.45
C TYR A 257 -28.14 3.04 14.97
N ARG A 258 -27.04 2.87 15.73
CA ARG A 258 -25.93 1.94 15.42
C ARG A 258 -25.29 1.33 16.67
N TYR A 259 -24.65 0.19 16.47
CA TYR A 259 -23.88 -0.57 17.47
C TYR A 259 -22.39 -0.61 17.07
N LEU A 260 -21.54 -0.25 18.01
CA LEU A 260 -20.09 -0.17 17.84
C LEU A 260 -19.44 -1.13 18.85
N PHE A 261 -18.93 -2.26 18.38
CA PHE A 261 -18.32 -3.28 19.21
C PHE A 261 -16.80 -3.09 19.25
N VAL A 262 -16.24 -2.83 20.43
CA VAL A 262 -14.80 -2.69 20.62
C VAL A 262 -14.27 -4.01 21.16
N LEU A 263 -13.46 -4.69 20.35
CA LEU A 263 -12.84 -5.96 20.68
C LEU A 263 -11.79 -5.78 21.79
N PRO A 264 -11.50 -6.83 22.57
CA PRO A 264 -10.50 -6.78 23.64
C PRO A 264 -9.10 -6.45 23.11
N GLU A 265 -8.26 -5.86 23.96
CA GLU A 265 -6.83 -5.70 23.71
C GLU A 265 -6.14 -7.07 23.77
N GLY A 266 -5.26 -7.33 22.81
CA GLY A 266 -4.49 -8.57 22.75
C GLY A 266 -3.90 -8.79 21.37
N GLN A 267 -2.59 -9.00 21.32
CA GLN A 267 -1.88 -9.19 20.05
C GLN A 267 -2.39 -10.40 19.25
N ASP A 268 -2.88 -11.43 19.94
CA ASP A 268 -3.54 -12.60 19.37
C ASP A 268 -4.85 -12.24 18.66
N ILE A 269 -5.69 -11.42 19.29
CA ILE A 269 -6.95 -10.92 18.69
C ILE A 269 -6.65 -9.99 17.52
N GLU A 270 -5.70 -9.07 17.67
CA GLU A 270 -5.29 -8.16 16.59
C GLU A 270 -4.80 -8.94 15.37
N PHE A 271 -3.97 -9.96 15.59
CA PHE A 271 -3.45 -10.83 14.53
C PHE A 271 -4.56 -11.67 13.87
N ALA A 272 -5.47 -12.23 14.67
CA ALA A 272 -6.54 -13.06 14.16
C ALA A 272 -7.58 -12.26 13.36
N CYS A 273 -7.99 -11.10 13.87
CA CYS A 273 -8.96 -10.24 13.21
C CYS A 273 -8.39 -9.57 11.97
N ASN A 274 -7.13 -9.14 12.03
CA ASN A 274 -6.42 -8.55 10.90
C ASN A 274 -7.16 -7.39 10.20
N PHE A 275 -7.89 -6.59 10.97
CA PHE A 275 -8.51 -5.34 10.53
C PHE A 275 -8.45 -4.33 11.68
N GLU A 276 -8.41 -3.03 11.40
CA GLU A 276 -8.60 -2.02 12.44
C GLU A 276 -10.07 -1.83 12.78
N ALA A 277 -10.93 -1.89 11.76
CA ALA A 277 -12.36 -1.96 11.90
C ALA A 277 -13.01 -2.67 10.71
N ILE A 278 -14.22 -3.17 10.92
CA ILE A 278 -15.08 -3.73 9.88
C ILE A 278 -16.53 -3.36 10.17
N ALA A 279 -17.29 -3.05 9.13
CA ALA A 279 -18.70 -2.70 9.23
C ALA A 279 -19.56 -3.71 8.47
N GLU A 280 -20.79 -3.91 8.94
CA GLU A 280 -21.85 -4.45 8.09
C GLU A 280 -22.18 -3.45 6.98
N PHE A 281 -22.16 -3.90 5.73
CA PHE A 281 -22.41 -3.08 4.57
C PHE A 281 -23.65 -3.58 3.83
N PRO A 282 -24.78 -2.84 3.81
CA PRO A 282 -25.16 -1.92 4.88
C PRO A 282 -25.54 -2.72 6.14
N GLY A 283 -25.61 -2.05 7.28
CA GLY A 283 -26.09 -2.70 8.50
C GLY A 283 -26.07 -1.75 9.67
N TYR A 284 -26.14 -2.33 10.87
CA TYR A 284 -26.23 -1.57 12.10
C TYR A 284 -24.99 -1.71 12.97
N SER A 285 -24.20 -2.74 12.72
CA SER A 285 -23.04 -3.10 13.52
C SER A 285 -21.73 -2.72 12.84
N SER A 286 -20.77 -2.31 13.66
CA SER A 286 -19.36 -2.21 13.28
C SER A 286 -18.50 -2.73 14.42
N TRP A 287 -17.40 -3.41 14.09
CA TRP A 287 -16.43 -3.96 15.04
C TRP A 287 -15.10 -3.26 14.87
N TYR A 288 -14.45 -2.97 15.99
CA TYR A 288 -13.20 -2.21 16.04
C TYR A 288 -12.20 -2.93 16.93
N LEU A 289 -10.94 -2.91 16.51
CA LEU A 289 -9.86 -3.03 17.48
C LEU A 289 -9.80 -1.77 18.36
N PRO A 290 -9.20 -1.83 19.56
CA PRO A 290 -9.03 -0.68 20.43
C PRO A 290 -8.40 0.55 19.74
N ARG A 291 -7.39 0.34 18.88
CA ARG A 291 -6.81 1.42 18.07
C ARG A 291 -7.77 1.99 17.01
N GLY A 292 -8.64 1.15 16.45
CA GLY A 292 -9.57 1.53 15.39
C GLY A 292 -10.70 2.43 15.90
N ILE A 293 -11.26 2.15 17.08
CA ILE A 293 -12.30 3.01 17.68
C ILE A 293 -11.74 4.39 18.11
N LEU A 294 -10.42 4.49 18.31
CA LEU A 294 -9.73 5.75 18.64
C LEU A 294 -9.29 6.56 17.40
N SER A 295 -9.61 6.07 16.21
CA SER A 295 -9.40 6.78 14.94
C SER A 295 -10.71 7.35 14.40
N LYS A 296 -10.85 8.69 14.39
CA LYS A 296 -12.08 9.36 13.94
C LYS A 296 -12.42 9.04 12.47
N GLY A 297 -11.41 8.94 11.62
CA GLY A 297 -11.56 8.57 10.21
C GLY A 297 -12.11 7.16 10.08
N THR A 298 -11.55 6.21 10.83
CA THR A 298 -12.00 4.82 10.86
C THR A 298 -13.45 4.69 11.37
N VAL A 299 -13.82 5.43 12.42
CA VAL A 299 -15.20 5.45 12.96
C VAL A 299 -16.18 6.06 11.94
N MET A 300 -15.82 7.17 11.30
CA MET A 300 -16.61 7.77 10.23
C MET A 300 -16.76 6.85 9.04
N GLN A 301 -15.68 6.21 8.60
CA GLN A 301 -15.70 5.24 7.53
C GLN A 301 -16.73 4.14 7.78
N GLN A 302 -16.64 3.47 8.92
CA GLN A 302 -17.53 2.34 9.22
C GLN A 302 -18.99 2.77 9.36
N LEU A 303 -19.25 3.93 10.00
CA LEU A 303 -20.62 4.47 10.11
C LEU A 303 -21.19 4.90 8.75
N LEU A 304 -20.37 5.40 7.82
CA LEU A 304 -20.78 5.71 6.46
C LEU A 304 -20.94 4.44 5.60
N ARG A 305 -20.12 3.41 5.82
CA ARG A 305 -20.31 2.07 5.21
C ARG A 305 -21.64 1.43 5.62
N ASN A 306 -22.02 1.56 6.90
CA ASN A 306 -23.35 1.17 7.34
C ASN A 306 -24.49 1.91 6.60
N ASN A 307 -24.17 3.06 5.97
CA ASN A 307 -25.07 3.88 5.15
C ASN A 307 -24.78 3.77 3.63
N MET A 308 -24.30 2.62 3.16
CA MET A 308 -24.09 2.31 1.74
C MET A 308 -23.01 3.14 1.04
N LEU A 309 -22.09 3.76 1.79
CA LEU A 309 -20.93 4.42 1.19
C LEU A 309 -19.74 3.45 1.12
N TYR A 310 -19.15 3.32 -0.06
CA TYR A 310 -18.01 2.45 -0.30
C TYR A 310 -16.69 3.08 0.12
N ALA A 311 -15.68 2.24 0.35
CA ALA A 311 -14.33 2.73 0.63
C ALA A 311 -13.81 3.55 -0.55
N ALA A 312 -13.08 4.63 -0.24
CA ALA A 312 -12.32 5.38 -1.22
C ALA A 312 -11.10 4.58 -1.62
N TRP A 313 -10.81 4.62 -2.90
CA TRP A 313 -9.66 4.01 -3.53
C TRP A 313 -8.57 5.05 -3.67
N GLY A 314 -7.33 4.63 -3.48
CA GLY A 314 -6.19 5.49 -3.71
C GLY A 314 -5.11 4.69 -4.40
N THR A 315 -4.34 5.35 -5.24
CA THR A 315 -3.00 4.84 -5.52
C THR A 315 -2.18 5.08 -4.25
N ALA A 316 -1.43 4.07 -3.81
CA ALA A 316 -0.38 4.32 -2.81
C ALA A 316 0.52 5.42 -3.39
N ASP A 317 1.22 6.21 -2.57
CA ASP A 317 2.16 7.21 -3.09
C ASP A 317 3.20 6.50 -4.00
N GLY A 318 2.95 6.43 -5.32
CA GLY A 318 3.72 5.65 -6.31
C GLY A 318 3.15 4.31 -6.79
N GLY A 319 1.96 3.86 -6.35
CA GLY A 319 1.29 2.65 -6.84
C GLY A 319 0.56 2.86 -8.17
N SER A 320 0.60 1.89 -9.09
CA SER A 320 -0.07 1.96 -10.40
C SER A 320 -1.52 1.46 -10.40
N PHE A 321 -1.95 0.78 -9.33
CA PHE A 321 -3.32 0.29 -9.20
C PHE A 321 -4.00 0.95 -8.00
N PRO A 322 -5.23 1.45 -8.16
CA PRO A 322 -6.03 1.88 -7.03
C PRO A 322 -6.23 0.69 -6.09
N GLU A 323 -5.90 0.88 -4.81
CA GLU A 323 -6.26 -0.06 -3.75
C GLU A 323 -7.41 0.52 -2.93
N PRO A 324 -8.36 -0.32 -2.49
CA PRO A 324 -9.41 0.14 -1.58
C PRO A 324 -8.77 0.58 -0.27
N TYR A 325 -9.39 1.57 0.37
CA TYR A 325 -8.95 2.19 1.62
C TYR A 325 -7.71 3.08 1.51
N ASN A 326 -7.08 3.20 0.35
CA ASN A 326 -5.75 3.81 0.23
C ASN A 326 -5.76 5.33 -0.06
N ASP A 327 -6.94 5.97 0.02
CA ASP A 327 -7.05 7.43 -0.06
C ASP A 327 -6.82 8.09 1.30
N ALA A 328 -5.61 8.61 1.50
CA ALA A 328 -5.23 9.33 2.71
C ALA A 328 -5.95 10.68 2.90
N SER A 329 -6.67 11.17 1.87
CA SER A 329 -7.30 12.49 1.84
C SER A 329 -8.74 12.51 2.37
N THR A 330 -9.32 11.35 2.64
CA THR A 330 -10.72 11.19 3.06
C THR A 330 -10.88 10.13 4.15
N ALA A 331 -11.87 10.30 5.03
CA ALA A 331 -12.32 9.27 5.97
C ALA A 331 -12.72 7.97 5.27
N MET A 332 -13.18 7.99 4.02
CA MET A 332 -13.50 6.75 3.31
C MET A 332 -12.28 5.97 2.85
N GLY A 333 -11.07 6.53 2.94
CA GLY A 333 -9.80 5.82 2.78
C GLY A 333 -9.15 5.56 4.15
N PHE A 334 -7.94 6.06 4.39
CA PHE A 334 -7.28 5.98 5.70
C PHE A 334 -7.06 7.34 6.36
N GLY A 335 -7.59 8.41 5.75
CA GLY A 335 -7.47 9.77 6.27
C GLY A 335 -8.31 10.01 7.52
N ASN A 336 -7.82 10.84 8.44
CA ASN A 336 -8.59 11.39 9.56
C ASN A 336 -9.27 12.72 9.19
N SER A 337 -9.80 12.81 7.97
CA SER A 337 -10.38 14.01 7.36
C SER A 337 -11.83 13.75 6.91
N CYS A 338 -12.55 14.79 6.48
CA CYS A 338 -13.91 14.63 5.98
C CYS A 338 -13.99 13.78 4.71
N PRO A 339 -15.17 13.26 4.35
CA PRO A 339 -15.40 12.57 3.08
C PRO A 339 -14.96 13.40 1.88
N SER A 340 -14.57 12.74 0.80
CA SER A 340 -14.17 13.37 -0.46
C SER A 340 -15.36 14.05 -1.14
N ALA A 341 -15.10 14.94 -2.09
CA ALA A 341 -16.16 15.63 -2.83
C ALA A 341 -17.24 14.71 -3.45
N PRO A 342 -16.90 13.62 -4.17
CA PRO A 342 -17.91 12.71 -4.69
C PRO A 342 -18.69 12.00 -3.57
N GLU A 343 -18.05 11.67 -2.45
CA GLU A 343 -18.73 11.07 -1.29
C GLU A 343 -19.73 12.03 -0.66
N LEU A 344 -19.32 13.29 -0.42
CA LEU A 344 -20.17 14.36 0.10
C LEU A 344 -21.38 14.62 -0.83
N ALA A 345 -21.16 14.61 -2.15
CA ALA A 345 -22.23 14.76 -3.15
C ALA A 345 -23.21 13.57 -3.13
N ARG A 346 -22.72 12.33 -3.00
CA ARG A 346 -23.56 11.12 -2.93
C ARG A 346 -24.40 11.04 -1.66
N LEU A 347 -23.84 11.48 -0.54
CA LEU A 347 -24.56 11.62 0.73
C LEU A 347 -25.54 12.80 0.70
N ASN A 348 -25.54 13.60 -0.37
CA ASN A 348 -26.30 14.84 -0.49
C ASN A 348 -25.98 15.80 0.67
N TRP A 349 -24.73 15.82 1.13
CA TRP A 349 -24.23 16.77 2.13
C TRP A 349 -23.82 18.08 1.50
N THR A 350 -23.39 18.03 0.24
CA THR A 350 -22.94 19.19 -0.52
C THR A 350 -23.49 19.24 -1.93
N THR A 351 -23.52 20.43 -2.53
CA THR A 351 -23.86 20.65 -3.94
C THR A 351 -22.66 21.23 -4.72
N PRO A 352 -22.52 20.89 -6.01
CA PRO A 352 -21.48 21.45 -6.85
C PRO A 352 -21.77 22.93 -7.19
N LEU A 353 -20.71 23.73 -7.24
CA LEU A 353 -20.70 25.11 -7.76
C LEU A 353 -21.05 25.13 -9.25
N ALA A 354 -20.51 24.17 -9.98
CA ALA A 354 -20.74 23.99 -11.40
C ALA A 354 -20.75 22.50 -11.74
N GLN A 355 -21.61 22.13 -12.68
CA GLN A 355 -21.63 20.82 -13.30
C GLN A 355 -21.31 20.97 -14.79
N LEU A 356 -20.17 20.45 -15.22
CA LEU A 356 -19.64 20.61 -16.56
C LEU A 356 -19.88 19.36 -17.40
N ASN A 357 -20.43 19.53 -18.59
CA ASN A 357 -20.61 18.48 -19.59
C ASN A 357 -20.52 19.09 -21.00
N SER A 358 -20.78 18.30 -22.04
CA SER A 358 -20.70 18.67 -23.45
C SER A 358 -21.56 19.88 -23.82
N SER A 359 -22.65 20.14 -23.07
CA SER A 359 -23.55 21.27 -23.30
C SER A 359 -23.17 22.55 -22.57
N SER A 360 -22.34 22.46 -21.52
CA SER A 360 -22.02 23.60 -20.66
C SER A 360 -20.57 24.06 -20.75
N VAL A 361 -19.66 23.22 -21.27
CA VAL A 361 -18.25 23.56 -21.43
C VAL A 361 -18.03 24.23 -22.79
N ILE A 362 -17.29 25.34 -22.82
CA ILE A 362 -16.89 25.98 -24.07
C ILE A 362 -15.59 25.33 -24.53
N ARG A 363 -15.64 24.64 -25.67
CA ARG A 363 -14.47 23.98 -26.24
C ARG A 363 -13.34 24.98 -26.51
N ASN A 364 -12.12 24.57 -26.21
CA ASN A 364 -10.87 25.30 -26.44
C ASN A 364 -10.78 26.64 -25.71
N THR A 365 -11.66 26.91 -24.73
CA THR A 365 -11.65 28.17 -23.95
C THR A 365 -11.62 27.87 -22.47
N TYR A 366 -10.76 28.56 -21.71
CA TYR A 366 -10.75 28.44 -20.25
C TYR A 366 -12.00 29.04 -19.62
N MET A 367 -12.66 28.25 -18.76
CA MET A 367 -13.72 28.68 -17.85
C MET A 367 -13.14 28.86 -16.46
N TYR A 368 -13.41 30.00 -15.83
CA TYR A 368 -12.80 30.39 -14.55
C TYR A 368 -13.80 30.28 -13.39
N TYR A 369 -13.34 29.70 -12.29
CA TYR A 369 -14.12 29.51 -11.06
C TYR A 369 -13.33 29.97 -9.84
N ASN A 370 -14.02 30.57 -8.86
CA ASN A 370 -13.50 30.76 -7.51
C ASN A 370 -14.06 29.63 -6.64
N LEU A 371 -13.23 28.64 -6.33
CA LEU A 371 -13.65 27.45 -5.60
C LEU A 371 -13.36 27.61 -4.11
N SER A 372 -14.42 27.58 -3.31
CA SER A 372 -14.35 27.62 -1.85
C SER A 372 -13.90 26.28 -1.27
N ALA A 373 -13.16 26.32 -0.16
CA ALA A 373 -12.79 25.13 0.58
C ALA A 373 -14.03 24.39 1.10
N THR A 374 -13.99 23.05 1.11
CA THR A 374 -15.12 22.20 1.51
C THR A 374 -15.67 22.56 2.89
N PHE A 375 -14.82 22.83 3.87
CA PHE A 375 -15.25 23.11 5.24
C PHE A 375 -16.14 24.37 5.41
N LEU A 376 -16.21 25.27 4.41
CA LEU A 376 -16.93 26.53 4.51
C LEU A 376 -18.46 26.37 4.47
N GLY A 377 -18.99 25.29 3.89
CA GLY A 377 -20.43 25.05 3.85
C GLY A 377 -20.88 24.00 2.84
N PRO A 378 -22.19 23.71 2.81
CA PRO A 378 -22.73 22.67 1.94
C PRO A 378 -22.88 23.10 0.47
N GLU A 379 -22.85 24.40 0.15
CA GLU A 379 -23.19 24.89 -1.18
C GLU A 379 -21.95 25.36 -1.94
N GLY A 380 -21.81 24.92 -3.20
CA GLY A 380 -20.83 25.51 -4.12
C GLY A 380 -19.36 25.20 -3.80
N VAL A 381 -19.07 24.08 -3.12
CA VAL A 381 -17.71 23.73 -2.65
C VAL A 381 -16.96 22.73 -3.51
N MET A 382 -17.52 22.36 -4.67
CA MET A 382 -16.88 21.46 -5.63
C MET A 382 -17.34 21.73 -7.06
N ILE A 383 -16.58 21.27 -8.05
CA ILE A 383 -16.99 21.25 -9.45
C ILE A 383 -17.11 19.80 -9.88
N LYS A 384 -18.25 19.45 -10.48
CA LYS A 384 -18.47 18.12 -11.08
C LYS A 384 -18.24 18.20 -12.58
N ILE A 385 -17.45 17.31 -13.16
CA ILE A 385 -17.21 17.22 -14.60
C ILE A 385 -17.68 15.85 -15.11
N GLN A 386 -18.53 15.88 -16.11
CA GLN A 386 -19.07 14.73 -16.83
C GLN A 386 -18.53 14.77 -18.27
N PRO A 387 -17.40 14.09 -18.57
CA PRO A 387 -16.76 14.12 -19.89
C PRO A 387 -17.52 13.30 -20.95
N ASP A 388 -18.83 13.53 -21.09
CA ASP A 388 -19.73 12.92 -22.07
C ASP A 388 -19.36 13.29 -23.53
N TRP A 389 -18.57 14.34 -23.73
CA TRP A 389 -18.01 14.74 -25.03
C TRP A 389 -17.03 13.74 -25.64
N ASN A 390 -16.56 12.75 -24.87
CA ASN A 390 -15.80 11.63 -25.42
C ASN A 390 -16.70 10.62 -26.17
N GLY A 391 -18.02 10.80 -26.09
CA GLY A 391 -19.03 9.86 -26.59
C GLY A 391 -19.64 9.06 -25.43
N ILE A 392 -20.95 8.80 -25.52
CA ILE A 392 -21.70 8.12 -24.46
C ILE A 392 -21.13 6.73 -24.14
N GLU A 393 -20.58 6.03 -25.14
CA GLU A 393 -20.01 4.68 -24.97
C GLU A 393 -18.63 4.67 -24.30
N SER A 394 -17.85 5.76 -24.42
CA SER A 394 -16.50 5.86 -23.85
C SER A 394 -16.50 6.54 -22.48
N TYR A 395 -17.54 7.31 -22.17
CA TYR A 395 -17.73 8.01 -20.91
C TYR A 395 -18.09 7.04 -19.76
N LYS A 396 -17.09 6.74 -18.92
CA LYS A 396 -17.23 5.81 -17.80
C LYS A 396 -17.03 6.43 -16.42
N LYS A 397 -16.40 7.61 -16.34
CA LYS A 397 -16.03 8.24 -15.07
C LYS A 397 -16.40 9.72 -15.06
N ASN A 398 -16.83 10.21 -13.90
CA ASN A 398 -16.96 11.62 -13.56
C ASN A 398 -15.75 12.10 -12.77
N LEU A 399 -15.45 13.39 -12.86
CA LEU A 399 -14.45 14.04 -12.02
C LEU A 399 -15.10 14.99 -11.03
N TYR A 400 -14.51 15.08 -9.85
CA TYR A 400 -14.85 16.04 -8.82
C TYR A 400 -13.61 16.82 -8.42
N LEU A 401 -13.72 18.15 -8.46
CA LEU A 401 -12.65 19.07 -8.10
C LEU A 401 -13.06 19.79 -6.82
N ALA A 402 -12.24 19.71 -5.77
CA ALA A 402 -12.54 20.36 -4.50
C ALA A 402 -11.28 20.90 -3.83
N LEU A 403 -11.38 22.10 -3.24
CA LEU A 403 -10.31 22.66 -2.41
C LEU A 403 -10.44 22.08 -0.99
N ARG A 404 -9.36 21.49 -0.47
CA ARG A 404 -9.29 20.97 0.90
C ARG A 404 -8.31 21.79 1.73
N VAL A 405 -8.70 22.14 2.95
CA VAL A 405 -7.93 22.98 3.87
C VAL A 405 -8.07 22.40 5.28
N LYS A 406 -6.99 22.43 6.08
CA LYS A 406 -6.95 21.98 7.47
C LYS A 406 -7.78 22.88 8.39
N ALA A 407 -9.11 22.75 8.33
CA ALA A 407 -10.04 23.53 9.15
C ALA A 407 -11.34 22.75 9.43
N ALA A 408 -11.98 23.08 10.55
CA ALA A 408 -13.20 22.42 11.04
C ALA A 408 -13.09 20.88 11.04
N GLY A 409 -13.90 20.18 10.24
CA GLY A 409 -13.85 18.73 10.13
C GLY A 409 -12.56 18.22 9.49
N ASP A 410 -11.93 18.99 8.61
CA ASP A 410 -10.66 18.66 7.96
C ASP A 410 -9.43 19.04 8.78
N ARG A 411 -9.57 19.35 10.07
CA ARG A 411 -8.45 19.80 10.92
C ARG A 411 -7.26 18.84 10.92
N ASP A 412 -7.49 17.54 10.82
CA ASP A 412 -6.45 16.51 10.81
C ASP A 412 -6.10 16.01 9.40
N LEU A 413 -6.52 16.75 8.36
CA LEU A 413 -6.06 16.53 6.98
C LEU A 413 -4.53 16.59 6.93
N LEU A 414 -3.88 15.72 6.14
CA LEU A 414 -2.42 15.69 6.03
C LEU A 414 -1.88 16.93 5.29
N ASP A 415 -0.66 17.38 5.61
CA ASP A 415 -0.08 18.59 5.01
C ASP A 415 0.06 18.50 3.49
N LYS A 416 0.34 17.30 2.97
CA LYS A 416 0.43 17.07 1.52
C LYS A 416 -0.86 17.39 0.76
N PHE A 417 -1.99 17.50 1.46
CA PHE A 417 -3.31 17.79 0.91
C PHE A 417 -3.87 19.17 1.28
N ASN A 418 -3.27 19.85 2.25
CA ASN A 418 -3.75 21.12 2.79
C ASN A 418 -3.54 22.27 1.80
N GLY A 419 -4.58 23.06 1.54
CA GLY A 419 -4.52 24.22 0.65
C GLY A 419 -4.34 23.83 -0.83
N LYS A 420 -4.80 22.63 -1.21
CA LYS A 420 -4.64 22.08 -2.56
C LYS A 420 -5.97 21.75 -3.20
N LEU A 421 -5.99 21.76 -4.53
CA LEU A 421 -7.11 21.28 -5.33
C LEU A 421 -7.02 19.76 -5.47
N HIS A 422 -7.99 19.05 -4.94
CA HIS A 422 -8.12 17.60 -5.02
C HIS A 422 -8.94 17.24 -6.25
N ILE A 423 -8.51 16.20 -6.95
CA ILE A 423 -9.21 15.67 -8.12
C ILE A 423 -9.53 14.22 -7.86
N HIS A 424 -10.80 13.93 -7.64
CA HIS A 424 -11.32 12.58 -7.50
C HIS A 424 -12.03 12.16 -8.77
N GLU A 425 -11.90 10.90 -9.15
CA GLU A 425 -12.73 10.26 -10.15
C GLU A 425 -13.73 9.29 -9.51
N ILE A 426 -14.88 9.11 -10.14
CA ILE A 426 -15.91 8.16 -9.70
C ILE A 426 -16.63 7.59 -10.91
N ASP A 427 -17.08 6.35 -10.83
CA ASP A 427 -17.79 5.70 -11.92
C ASP A 427 -19.14 6.36 -12.25
N SER A 428 -19.31 6.73 -13.53
CA SER A 428 -20.43 7.53 -14.02
C SER A 428 -21.75 6.78 -13.91
N VAL A 429 -21.73 5.45 -14.03
CA VAL A 429 -22.94 4.63 -13.92
C VAL A 429 -23.55 4.77 -12.52
N TYR A 430 -22.70 4.82 -11.49
CA TYR A 430 -23.12 4.92 -10.10
C TYR A 430 -23.38 6.35 -9.67
N ASP A 431 -22.66 7.32 -10.23
CA ASP A 431 -22.74 8.72 -9.81
C ASP A 431 -23.85 9.50 -10.55
N ASN A 432 -24.18 9.14 -11.79
CA ASN A 432 -25.26 9.78 -12.53
C ASN A 432 -26.64 9.19 -12.22
N SER A 433 -26.69 7.94 -11.79
CA SER A 433 -27.95 7.26 -11.57
C SER A 433 -28.49 7.52 -10.16
N LYS A 434 -28.99 8.75 -9.95
CA LYS A 434 -29.72 9.09 -8.71
C LYS A 434 -30.98 8.23 -8.61
N GLY A 435 -30.90 7.10 -7.92
CA GLY A 435 -32.03 6.21 -7.64
C GLY A 435 -32.13 4.93 -8.48
N THR A 436 -31.20 4.63 -9.38
CA THR A 436 -31.15 3.27 -9.95
C THR A 436 -30.31 2.38 -9.05
N SER A 437 -30.84 1.21 -8.74
CA SER A 437 -30.29 0.20 -7.83
C SER A 437 -29.03 -0.48 -8.38
N ASN A 438 -28.04 0.27 -8.87
CA ASN A 438 -26.75 -0.30 -9.20
C ASN A 438 -25.90 -0.21 -7.93
N PRO A 439 -25.82 -1.28 -7.14
CA PRO A 439 -25.35 -1.21 -5.77
C PRO A 439 -23.90 -1.68 -5.68
N GLY A 440 -23.18 -1.77 -6.80
CA GLY A 440 -21.74 -2.01 -6.84
C GLY A 440 -20.90 -0.85 -6.31
N ASP A 441 -19.60 -1.12 -6.13
CA ASP A 441 -18.63 -0.13 -5.67
C ASP A 441 -18.43 0.97 -6.74
N PRO A 442 -18.74 2.24 -6.44
CA PRO A 442 -18.52 3.35 -7.37
C PRO A 442 -17.04 3.65 -7.63
N GLN A 443 -16.12 3.03 -6.88
CA GLN A 443 -14.66 3.18 -6.99
C GLN A 443 -14.21 4.64 -7.02
N THR A 444 -14.62 5.41 -6.00
CA THR A 444 -14.14 6.78 -5.81
C THR A 444 -12.63 6.77 -5.64
N THR A 445 -11.88 7.36 -6.58
CA THR A 445 -10.41 7.30 -6.58
C THR A 445 -9.81 8.70 -6.56
N LEU A 446 -8.87 8.97 -5.65
CA LEU A 446 -8.06 10.20 -5.72
C LEU A 446 -7.05 10.07 -6.87
N LEU A 447 -7.17 10.92 -7.89
CA LEU A 447 -6.21 10.95 -9.00
C LEU A 447 -4.95 11.73 -8.64
N THR A 448 -5.13 12.92 -8.05
CA THR A 448 -4.02 13.79 -7.69
C THR A 448 -4.46 14.92 -6.76
N SER A 449 -3.48 15.61 -6.17
CA SER A 449 -3.65 16.89 -5.49
C SER A 449 -2.73 17.95 -6.10
N LEU A 450 -3.32 19.04 -6.59
CA LEU A 450 -2.61 20.11 -7.27
C LEU A 450 -2.33 21.26 -6.30
N SER A 451 -1.07 21.65 -6.23
CA SER A 451 -0.64 22.83 -5.47
C SER A 451 -1.13 24.12 -6.15
N PRO A 452 -1.23 25.24 -5.42
CA PRO A 452 -1.47 26.55 -6.03
C PRO A 452 -0.43 26.85 -7.12
N ASN A 453 -0.83 27.60 -8.15
CA ASN A 453 0.01 27.98 -9.31
C ASN A 453 0.57 26.78 -10.11
N SER A 454 -0.22 25.71 -10.21
CA SER A 454 0.13 24.53 -11.02
C SER A 454 -0.83 24.33 -12.19
N GLN A 455 -0.43 23.48 -13.12
CA GLN A 455 -1.24 23.10 -14.28
C GLN A 455 -1.18 21.59 -14.48
N LEU A 456 -2.27 21.00 -14.97
CA LEU A 456 -2.35 19.57 -15.28
C LEU A 456 -3.20 19.32 -16.53
N THR A 457 -2.72 18.42 -17.38
CA THR A 457 -3.43 17.94 -18.58
C THR A 457 -3.86 16.50 -18.37
N TYR A 458 -5.17 16.22 -18.46
CA TYR A 458 -5.71 14.87 -18.51
C TYR A 458 -6.15 14.51 -19.92
N ASN A 459 -5.26 13.87 -20.67
CA ASN A 459 -5.53 13.48 -22.07
C ASN A 459 -6.74 12.54 -22.20
N ASN A 460 -6.93 11.61 -21.27
CA ASN A 460 -8.06 10.68 -21.27
C ASN A 460 -9.42 11.37 -21.13
N TYR A 461 -9.44 12.52 -20.45
CA TYR A 461 -10.63 13.34 -20.22
C TYR A 461 -10.73 14.53 -21.19
N LYS A 462 -9.66 14.76 -21.97
CA LYS A 462 -9.46 15.92 -22.85
C LYS A 462 -9.67 17.26 -22.14
N ILE A 463 -9.12 17.37 -20.93
CA ILE A 463 -9.19 18.60 -20.12
C ILE A 463 -7.79 19.10 -19.75
N ASN A 464 -7.63 20.42 -19.76
CA ASN A 464 -6.52 21.12 -19.14
C ASN A 464 -7.03 21.92 -17.94
N LEU A 465 -6.32 21.81 -16.83
CA LEU A 465 -6.64 22.45 -15.56
C LEU A 465 -5.50 23.39 -15.16
N ARG A 466 -5.82 24.64 -14.83
CA ARG A 466 -4.89 25.58 -14.20
C ARG A 466 -5.41 25.93 -12.81
N VAL A 467 -4.52 25.89 -11.83
CA VAL A 467 -4.80 26.25 -10.45
C VAL A 467 -4.07 27.56 -10.16
N GLY A 468 -4.81 28.61 -9.82
CA GLY A 468 -4.24 29.91 -9.45
C GLY A 468 -3.77 29.96 -7.99
N ASP A 469 -3.64 31.18 -7.48
CA ASP A 469 -3.29 31.42 -6.09
C ASP A 469 -4.37 30.92 -5.12
N PHE A 470 -3.91 30.37 -4.00
CA PHE A 470 -4.76 30.06 -2.84
C PHE A 470 -4.84 31.30 -1.93
N ASP A 471 -6.05 31.81 -1.72
CA ASP A 471 -6.30 32.88 -0.76
C ASP A 471 -6.64 32.28 0.61
N SER A 472 -5.64 32.24 1.48
CA SER A 472 -5.79 31.74 2.87
C SER A 472 -6.79 32.53 3.71
N LYS A 473 -7.09 33.80 3.39
CA LYS A 473 -8.04 34.62 4.17
C LYS A 473 -9.48 34.22 3.88
N THR A 474 -9.79 33.97 2.62
CA THR A 474 -11.13 33.55 2.18
C THR A 474 -11.25 32.03 2.09
N SER A 475 -10.14 31.30 2.21
CA SER A 475 -10.06 29.86 1.94
C SER A 475 -10.64 29.49 0.56
N THR A 476 -10.25 30.26 -0.46
CA THR A 476 -10.67 30.05 -1.86
C THR A 476 -9.46 29.84 -2.77
N ILE A 477 -9.66 29.16 -3.90
CA ILE A 477 -8.65 28.98 -4.95
C ILE A 477 -9.28 29.25 -6.31
N LYS A 478 -8.52 29.89 -7.21
CA LYS A 478 -8.95 30.07 -8.60
C LYS A 478 -8.68 28.80 -9.39
N VAL A 479 -9.67 28.32 -10.13
CA VAL A 479 -9.53 27.14 -11.00
C VAL A 479 -9.98 27.53 -12.41
N ALA A 480 -9.12 27.28 -13.39
CA ALA A 480 -9.47 27.42 -14.80
C ALA A 480 -9.54 26.03 -15.45
N ILE A 481 -10.62 25.77 -16.17
CA ILE A 481 -10.91 24.47 -16.81
C ILE A 481 -11.11 24.71 -18.30
N CYS A 482 -10.37 24.00 -19.13
CA CYS A 482 -10.55 24.01 -20.58
C CYS A 482 -10.72 22.58 -21.10
N GLN A 483 -11.71 22.37 -21.95
CA GLN A 483 -11.85 21.15 -22.75
C GLN A 483 -11.13 21.33 -24.09
N PHE A 484 -10.30 20.38 -24.51
CA PHE A 484 -9.63 20.41 -25.82
C PHE A 484 -10.02 19.22 -26.72
N SER A 485 -9.68 19.26 -28.01
CA SER A 485 -9.93 18.16 -28.95
C SER A 485 -8.69 17.29 -29.15
N ASN A 486 -7.55 17.92 -29.47
CA ASN A 486 -6.30 17.22 -29.81
C ASN A 486 -5.17 17.45 -28.81
N GLY A 487 -5.08 18.63 -28.20
CA GLY A 487 -4.04 18.97 -27.24
C GLY A 487 -4.36 20.22 -26.43
N ASP A 488 -3.68 20.39 -25.31
CA ASP A 488 -3.86 21.52 -24.39
C ASP A 488 -3.43 22.87 -24.96
N ASN A 489 -2.61 22.86 -26.02
CA ASN A 489 -2.25 24.05 -26.80
C ASN A 489 -3.45 24.70 -27.52
N GLU A 490 -4.58 24.01 -27.64
CA GLU A 490 -5.84 24.57 -28.17
C GLU A 490 -6.53 25.49 -27.17
N CYS A 491 -6.19 25.39 -25.88
CA CYS A 491 -6.85 26.14 -24.83
C CYS A 491 -6.40 27.60 -24.80
N ILE A 492 -7.31 28.50 -25.19
CA ILE A 492 -7.11 29.95 -25.12
C ILE A 492 -7.85 30.55 -23.94
N ASP A 493 -7.32 31.64 -23.40
CA ASP A 493 -8.06 32.45 -22.45
C ASP A 493 -9.22 33.13 -23.19
N PRO A 494 -10.41 33.23 -22.56
CA PRO A 494 -11.53 33.93 -23.16
C PRO A 494 -11.08 35.34 -23.49
N SER A 495 -11.35 35.80 -24.72
CA SER A 495 -11.07 37.17 -25.12
C SER A 495 -11.63 38.09 -24.03
N PRO A 496 -10.82 39.00 -23.46
CA PRO A 496 -11.32 39.93 -22.47
C PRO A 496 -12.59 40.56 -23.05
N PRO A 497 -13.69 40.62 -22.28
CA PRO A 497 -14.92 41.21 -22.79
C PRO A 497 -14.53 42.55 -23.42
N PRO A 498 -14.95 42.83 -24.68
CA PRO A 498 -14.54 44.07 -25.35
C PRO A 498 -14.78 45.20 -24.36
N PRO A 499 -13.77 46.07 -24.09
CA PRO A 499 -13.88 47.09 -23.06
C PRO A 499 -15.22 47.77 -23.29
N GLN A 500 -16.16 47.55 -22.37
CA GLN A 500 -17.52 48.03 -22.55
C GLN A 500 -17.35 49.50 -22.85
N MET A 501 -17.66 49.92 -24.09
CA MET A 501 -17.60 51.32 -24.44
C MET A 501 -18.42 52.00 -23.37
N SER A 502 -17.75 52.79 -22.54
CA SER A 502 -18.36 53.62 -21.54
C SER A 502 -19.30 54.53 -22.30
N PHE A 503 -20.55 54.09 -22.47
CA PHE A 503 -21.61 54.93 -22.98
C PHE A 503 -21.67 56.10 -22.01
N SER A 504 -21.19 57.24 -22.50
CA SER A 504 -21.35 58.54 -21.87
C SER A 504 -22.77 58.61 -21.34
N GLN A 505 -22.88 58.74 -20.02
CA GLN A 505 -24.15 58.82 -19.33
C GLN A 505 -24.93 60.01 -19.90
N SER A 506 -25.95 59.74 -20.72
CA SER A 506 -27.06 60.68 -20.88
C SER A 506 -27.68 60.92 -19.48
N PRO A 507 -28.06 62.16 -19.14
CA PRO A 507 -28.62 62.47 -17.82
C PRO A 507 -29.92 61.71 -17.64
N LYS A 508 -29.91 60.69 -16.78
CA LYS A 508 -31.14 59.99 -16.36
C LYS A 508 -31.82 60.85 -15.29
N SER A 509 -33.07 61.16 -15.59
CA SER A 509 -34.04 61.82 -14.72
C SER A 509 -34.09 61.22 -13.32
N SER A 510 -34.36 62.10 -12.35
CA SER A 510 -34.60 61.82 -10.94
C SER A 510 -35.60 60.66 -10.73
N PRO A 511 -35.36 59.76 -9.74
CA PRO A 511 -36.30 58.70 -9.39
C PRO A 511 -37.59 59.25 -8.73
N PRO A 512 -38.75 58.62 -8.94
CA PRO A 512 -39.95 58.90 -8.16
C PRO A 512 -39.79 58.43 -6.70
N SER A 513 -40.39 59.20 -5.80
CA SER A 513 -40.39 59.01 -4.34
C SER A 513 -40.90 57.62 -3.92
N PRO A 514 -40.30 56.96 -2.91
CA PRO A 514 -40.73 55.64 -2.46
C PRO A 514 -42.10 55.68 -1.76
N THR A 515 -42.94 54.72 -2.10
CA THR A 515 -44.23 54.43 -1.45
C THR A 515 -43.98 53.83 -0.03
N PRO A 516 -44.82 54.13 0.98
CA PRO A 516 -44.64 53.63 2.35
C PRO A 516 -44.79 52.10 2.44
N PRO A 517 -44.02 51.42 3.32
CA PRO A 517 -44.16 49.99 3.55
C PRO A 517 -45.46 49.64 4.30
N SER A 518 -46.11 48.57 3.82
CA SER A 518 -47.21 47.87 4.48
C SER A 518 -46.73 47.15 5.76
N PRO A 519 -47.51 47.11 6.86
CA PRO A 519 -47.06 46.60 8.15
C PRO A 519 -46.83 45.08 8.15
N THR A 520 -45.66 44.68 8.66
CA THR A 520 -45.26 43.29 8.90
C THR A 520 -45.86 42.78 10.22
N PRO A 521 -46.30 41.51 10.33
CA PRO A 521 -46.82 40.93 11.58
C PRO A 521 -45.78 40.91 12.72
N PRO A 522 -46.22 40.93 14.00
CA PRO A 522 -45.30 40.99 15.13
C PRO A 522 -44.46 39.72 15.29
N SER A 523 -43.16 39.94 15.45
CA SER A 523 -42.16 38.94 15.81
C SER A 523 -42.39 38.40 17.23
N PRO A 524 -42.27 37.09 17.48
CA PRO A 524 -42.34 36.53 18.84
C PRO A 524 -41.18 37.02 19.71
N THR A 525 -41.51 37.34 20.96
CA THR A 525 -40.60 37.84 22.00
C THR A 525 -39.54 36.80 22.35
N PRO A 526 -38.23 37.17 22.43
CA PRO A 526 -37.18 36.27 22.89
C PRO A 526 -37.41 35.82 24.35
N PRO A 527 -37.13 34.55 24.71
CA PRO A 527 -37.14 34.13 26.11
C PRO A 527 -36.08 34.86 26.92
N SER A 528 -36.47 35.27 28.12
CA SER A 528 -35.66 35.98 29.12
C SER A 528 -34.37 35.23 29.45
N PRO A 529 -33.21 35.91 29.58
CA PRO A 529 -31.94 35.25 29.90
C PRO A 529 -31.97 34.59 31.28
N THR A 530 -31.57 33.33 31.32
CA THR A 530 -31.37 32.56 32.56
C THR A 530 -30.23 33.18 33.37
N PRO A 531 -30.33 33.27 34.72
CA PRO A 531 -29.28 33.84 35.56
C PRO A 531 -27.92 33.15 35.38
N PRO A 532 -26.80 33.90 35.49
CA PRO A 532 -25.47 33.32 35.36
C PRO A 532 -25.22 32.27 36.44
N SER A 533 -24.76 31.09 35.99
CA SER A 533 -24.29 30.01 36.86
C SER A 533 -23.07 30.47 37.68
N PRO A 534 -22.96 30.10 38.97
CA PRO A 534 -21.90 30.57 39.86
C PRO A 534 -20.50 30.21 39.36
N THR A 535 -19.61 31.18 39.43
CA THR A 535 -18.20 31.07 39.04
C THR A 535 -17.50 29.96 39.83
N PRO A 536 -16.82 29.00 39.18
CA PRO A 536 -16.03 27.98 39.88
C PRO A 536 -14.92 28.62 40.72
N PRO A 537 -14.61 28.07 41.91
CA PRO A 537 -13.55 28.58 42.76
C PRO A 537 -12.19 28.52 42.06
N ARG A 538 -11.43 29.60 42.21
CA ARG A 538 -10.09 29.82 41.66
C ARG A 538 -9.16 28.66 42.07
N PRO A 539 -8.46 28.00 41.12
CA PRO A 539 -7.47 26.96 41.44
C PRO A 539 -6.35 27.53 42.30
N SER A 540 -5.97 26.78 43.34
CA SER A 540 -4.83 27.08 44.21
C SER A 540 -3.51 27.11 43.40
N PRO A 541 -2.53 27.93 43.81
CA PRO A 541 -1.23 27.99 43.14
C PRO A 541 -0.52 26.62 43.14
N PRO A 542 0.14 26.24 42.04
CA PRO A 542 0.93 25.01 42.01
C PRO A 542 2.08 25.07 43.02
N SER A 543 2.24 23.96 43.75
CA SER A 543 3.32 23.73 44.69
C SER A 543 4.69 23.78 43.99
N PRO A 544 5.75 24.36 44.60
CA PRO A 544 7.04 24.53 43.96
C PRO A 544 7.67 23.20 43.56
N THR A 545 8.12 23.12 42.31
CA THR A 545 8.81 21.98 41.72
C THR A 545 10.16 21.72 42.44
N PRO A 546 10.50 20.47 42.80
CA PRO A 546 11.81 20.14 43.37
C PRO A 546 12.95 20.50 42.41
N THR A 547 13.95 21.21 42.92
CA THR A 547 15.16 21.59 42.19
C THR A 547 15.92 20.35 41.70
N ARG A 548 16.19 20.34 40.40
CA ARG A 548 16.94 19.29 39.69
C ARG A 548 18.39 19.22 40.21
N PRO A 549 18.95 18.02 40.48
CA PRO A 549 20.35 17.89 40.85
C PRO A 549 21.30 18.28 39.69
N PRO A 550 22.49 18.82 40.00
CA PRO A 550 23.44 19.28 38.99
C PRO A 550 24.00 18.13 38.13
N PRO A 551 24.32 18.38 36.86
CA PRO A 551 24.85 17.37 35.95
C PRO A 551 26.27 16.92 36.36
N PRO A 552 26.61 15.64 36.15
CA PRO A 552 27.94 15.11 36.44
C PRO A 552 29.03 15.73 35.53
N PRO A 553 30.28 15.83 36.02
CA PRO A 553 31.37 16.46 35.28
C PRO A 553 31.77 15.67 34.01
N PRO A 554 32.29 16.36 32.97
CA PRO A 554 32.67 15.74 31.70
C PRO A 554 33.80 14.70 31.85
N ARG A 555 33.69 13.58 31.13
CA ARG A 555 34.77 12.59 31.02
C ARG A 555 35.98 13.16 30.25
N PRO A 556 37.21 12.80 30.64
CA PRO A 556 38.42 13.19 29.93
C PRO A 556 38.51 12.54 28.53
N PRO A 557 39.15 13.23 27.56
CA PRO A 557 39.25 12.76 26.18
C PRO A 557 40.18 11.54 26.05
N PRO A 558 39.87 10.60 25.13
CA PRO A 558 40.69 9.41 24.89
C PRO A 558 42.02 9.74 24.20
N SER A 559 43.06 8.98 24.55
CA SER A 559 44.42 9.12 24.03
C SER A 559 44.52 8.77 22.54
N PRO A 560 45.40 9.45 21.77
CA PRO A 560 45.53 9.23 20.33
C PRO A 560 46.19 7.88 19.99
N PRO A 561 45.77 7.22 18.89
CA PRO A 561 46.32 5.93 18.48
C PRO A 561 47.72 6.06 17.84
N PRO A 562 48.57 5.01 17.92
CA PRO A 562 49.93 5.02 17.39
C PRO A 562 49.99 4.97 15.86
N ARG A 563 51.05 5.59 15.32
CA ARG A 563 51.28 5.83 13.89
C ARG A 563 51.79 4.56 13.19
N PRO A 564 51.28 4.19 12.00
CA PRO A 564 51.75 3.00 11.27
C PRO A 564 53.11 3.22 10.57
N PRO A 565 53.88 2.14 10.34
CA PRO A 565 55.22 2.20 9.74
C PRO A 565 55.18 2.41 8.22
N PRO A 566 56.29 2.90 7.61
CA PRO A 566 56.34 3.27 6.20
C PRO A 566 56.42 2.07 5.25
N SER A 567 55.73 2.19 4.11
CA SER A 567 55.62 1.17 3.05
C SER A 567 56.91 1.01 2.22
N PRO A 568 57.21 -0.20 1.68
CA PRO A 568 58.37 -0.44 0.81
C PRO A 568 58.17 0.05 -0.63
N GLN A 569 59.29 0.41 -1.26
CA GLN A 569 59.44 0.96 -2.60
C GLN A 569 59.33 -0.12 -3.71
N PRO A 570 58.67 0.14 -4.86
CA PRO A 570 58.46 -0.86 -5.91
C PRO A 570 59.65 -1.00 -6.89
N SER A 571 59.86 -2.23 -7.36
CA SER A 571 60.86 -2.62 -8.39
C SER A 571 60.28 -2.60 -9.82
N PRO A 572 61.11 -2.51 -10.88
CA PRO A 572 60.68 -2.23 -12.26
C PRO A 572 60.20 -3.48 -13.04
N PRO A 573 59.43 -3.30 -14.14
CA PRO A 573 58.67 -4.37 -14.77
C PRO A 573 59.46 -5.15 -15.84
N SER A 574 59.13 -6.44 -15.98
CA SER A 574 59.58 -7.35 -17.05
C SER A 574 58.36 -7.82 -17.89
N PRO A 575 58.51 -8.21 -19.16
CA PRO A 575 57.43 -8.12 -20.16
C PRO A 575 56.56 -9.38 -20.33
N ALA A 576 55.26 -9.10 -20.51
CA ALA A 576 54.23 -9.78 -21.28
C ALA A 576 54.12 -11.32 -21.23
N GLN A 577 53.25 -11.81 -20.35
CA GLN A 577 52.54 -13.08 -20.53
C GLN A 577 51.02 -12.89 -20.36
N ARG A 578 50.25 -13.68 -21.13
CA ARG A 578 48.77 -13.78 -21.12
C ARG A 578 48.21 -13.86 -19.70
N LEU A 579 47.19 -13.06 -19.41
CA LEU A 579 46.57 -12.96 -18.08
C LEU A 579 45.73 -14.21 -17.73
N PRO A 580 45.92 -14.79 -16.53
CA PRO A 580 44.94 -15.67 -15.89
C PRO A 580 43.69 -14.86 -15.44
N PRO A 581 42.56 -15.52 -15.12
CA PRO A 581 41.36 -14.85 -14.61
C PRO A 581 41.70 -13.89 -13.44
N PRO A 582 41.03 -12.73 -13.35
CA PRO A 582 41.41 -11.68 -12.41
C PRO A 582 41.38 -12.22 -10.97
N PRO A 583 42.42 -11.94 -10.16
CA PRO A 583 42.46 -12.35 -8.77
C PRO A 583 41.29 -11.71 -8.01
N SER A 584 40.62 -12.51 -7.18
CA SER A 584 39.58 -12.02 -6.28
C SER A 584 40.12 -10.85 -5.45
N PRO A 585 39.38 -9.73 -5.33
CA PRO A 585 39.85 -8.55 -4.59
C PRO A 585 40.15 -8.92 -3.14
N THR A 586 41.32 -8.49 -2.66
CA THR A 586 41.77 -8.68 -1.27
C THR A 586 40.74 -8.06 -0.30
N PRO A 587 40.15 -8.83 0.63
CA PRO A 587 39.06 -8.35 1.47
C PRO A 587 39.54 -7.24 2.41
N SER A 588 38.90 -6.07 2.35
CA SER A 588 38.98 -5.08 3.43
C SER A 588 38.40 -5.69 4.71
N SER A 589 38.95 -5.38 5.89
CA SER A 589 38.64 -5.99 7.20
C SER A 589 37.19 -5.89 7.73
N SER A 590 36.20 -5.60 6.88
CA SER A 590 34.78 -5.70 7.23
C SER A 590 34.45 -7.15 7.58
N LYS A 591 33.85 -7.38 8.75
CA LYS A 591 33.37 -8.70 9.18
C LYS A 591 32.42 -9.26 8.12
N SER A 592 32.76 -10.42 7.55
CA SER A 592 31.85 -11.19 6.69
C SER A 592 30.74 -11.79 7.55
N LEU A 593 29.50 -11.66 7.09
CA LEU A 593 28.37 -12.43 7.62
C LEU A 593 28.42 -13.82 6.99
N LEU A 594 28.69 -14.83 7.82
CA LEU A 594 28.71 -16.23 7.41
C LEU A 594 27.37 -16.88 7.79
N LEU A 595 26.55 -17.19 6.79
CA LEU A 595 25.25 -17.84 6.95
C LEU A 595 25.43 -19.36 7.02
N ARG A 596 24.93 -19.96 8.11
CA ARG A 596 24.73 -21.41 8.20
C ARG A 596 23.29 -21.72 7.84
N ILE A 597 23.10 -22.59 6.86
CA ILE A 597 21.78 -22.88 6.27
C ILE A 597 21.49 -24.38 6.43
N MET A 598 20.30 -24.70 6.90
CA MET A 598 19.74 -26.04 6.85
C MET A 598 18.53 -26.01 5.92
N VAL A 599 18.56 -26.83 4.87
CA VAL A 599 17.45 -26.98 3.93
C VAL A 599 16.70 -28.26 4.26
N ILE A 600 15.42 -28.14 4.61
CA ILE A 600 14.54 -29.27 4.96
C ILE A 600 13.64 -29.55 3.75
N SER A 601 13.92 -30.62 3.03
CA SER A 601 13.18 -31.00 1.81
C SER A 601 12.01 -31.92 2.15
N LEU A 602 10.79 -31.41 1.99
CA LEU A 602 9.58 -32.07 2.47
C LEU A 602 8.96 -32.99 1.43
N SER A 603 8.49 -34.15 1.90
CA SER A 603 7.44 -34.95 1.26
C SER A 603 6.30 -35.16 2.25
N ALA A 604 5.09 -35.41 1.77
CA ALA A 604 3.92 -35.58 2.63
C ALA A 604 3.26 -36.93 2.39
N SER A 605 2.98 -37.69 3.45
CA SER A 605 2.23 -38.94 3.36
C SER A 605 1.32 -39.10 4.57
N SER A 606 0.12 -39.64 4.38
CA SER A 606 -0.73 -40.09 5.49
C SER A 606 -1.71 -41.16 4.99
N PRO A 607 -2.31 -41.97 5.88
CA PRO A 607 -3.39 -42.88 5.49
C PRO A 607 -4.62 -42.18 4.90
N LYS A 608 -4.76 -40.85 5.12
CA LYS A 608 -5.92 -40.04 4.73
C LYS A 608 -5.66 -39.15 3.52
N CYS A 609 -4.43 -39.11 3.00
CA CYS A 609 -4.07 -38.27 1.87
C CYS A 609 -3.20 -39.07 0.87
N PRO A 610 -3.36 -38.87 -0.44
CA PRO A 610 -2.43 -39.42 -1.42
C PRO A 610 -0.99 -39.04 -1.05
N SER A 611 -0.04 -39.97 -1.20
CA SER A 611 1.38 -39.64 -1.00
C SER A 611 1.80 -38.54 -1.97
N ILE A 612 2.24 -37.41 -1.44
CA ILE A 612 2.74 -36.28 -2.25
C ILE A 612 4.27 -36.37 -2.23
N PRO A 613 4.89 -36.69 -3.38
CA PRO A 613 6.34 -36.85 -3.45
C PRO A 613 7.05 -35.52 -3.16
N SER A 614 8.31 -35.62 -2.70
CA SER A 614 9.20 -34.45 -2.64
C SER A 614 9.31 -33.81 -4.01
N GLY A 615 9.16 -32.49 -4.10
CA GLY A 615 9.14 -31.82 -5.40
C GLY A 615 10.50 -31.64 -6.06
N THR A 616 11.58 -31.70 -5.29
CA THR A 616 12.97 -31.70 -5.79
C THR A 616 13.80 -32.62 -4.91
N ASN A 617 14.78 -33.31 -5.51
CA ASN A 617 15.63 -34.23 -4.76
C ASN A 617 16.76 -33.48 -4.03
N VAL A 618 17.34 -34.13 -3.01
CA VAL A 618 18.41 -33.57 -2.18
C VAL A 618 19.62 -33.14 -3.01
N SER A 619 19.96 -33.89 -4.07
CA SER A 619 21.10 -33.61 -4.95
C SER A 619 20.91 -32.32 -5.75
N GLU A 620 19.71 -32.09 -6.29
CA GLU A 620 19.35 -30.87 -7.03
C GLU A 620 19.45 -29.64 -6.15
N VAL A 621 18.88 -29.68 -4.94
CA VAL A 621 18.98 -28.57 -3.98
C VAL A 621 20.44 -28.34 -3.58
N THR A 622 21.18 -29.41 -3.26
CA THR A 622 22.60 -29.31 -2.93
C THR A 622 23.40 -28.66 -4.06
N ASN A 623 23.16 -29.08 -5.30
CA ASN A 623 23.80 -28.52 -6.50
C ASN A 623 23.37 -27.06 -6.74
N ALA A 624 22.12 -26.70 -6.45
CA ALA A 624 21.66 -25.32 -6.57
C ALA A 624 22.41 -24.36 -5.64
N PHE A 625 22.83 -24.82 -4.45
CA PHE A 625 23.64 -24.03 -3.52
C PHE A 625 25.15 -24.14 -3.76
N LEU A 626 25.69 -25.36 -3.87
CA LEU A 626 27.12 -25.64 -3.85
C LEU A 626 27.75 -25.87 -5.23
N GLY A 627 26.93 -26.13 -6.25
CA GLY A 627 27.40 -26.30 -7.62
C GLY A 627 28.08 -25.03 -8.14
N ARG A 628 28.85 -25.15 -9.22
CA ARG A 628 29.56 -24.02 -9.81
C ARG A 628 28.57 -22.94 -10.26
N GLY A 629 28.70 -21.75 -9.69
CA GLY A 629 27.79 -20.64 -9.89
C GLY A 629 26.48 -20.75 -9.09
N GLY A 630 26.34 -21.71 -8.18
CA GLY A 630 25.18 -21.88 -7.31
C GLY A 630 25.01 -20.73 -6.31
N GLY A 631 24.07 -20.88 -5.38
CA GLY A 631 23.74 -19.89 -4.35
C GLY A 631 24.97 -19.40 -3.58
N ALA A 632 25.87 -20.29 -3.16
CA ALA A 632 27.05 -19.88 -2.40
C ALA A 632 28.00 -18.96 -3.21
N ASP A 633 28.22 -19.27 -4.50
CA ASP A 633 29.00 -18.39 -5.39
C ASP A 633 28.29 -17.07 -5.65
N PHE A 634 26.98 -17.12 -5.90
CA PHE A 634 26.17 -15.94 -6.22
C PHE A 634 26.14 -14.94 -5.06
N PHE A 635 25.91 -15.42 -3.83
CA PHE A 635 25.87 -14.56 -2.63
C PHE A 635 27.22 -13.90 -2.38
N SER A 636 28.30 -14.69 -2.48
CA SER A 636 29.66 -14.17 -2.33
C SER A 636 29.98 -13.12 -3.40
N ASN A 637 29.62 -13.37 -4.66
CA ASN A 637 29.89 -12.44 -5.75
C ASN A 637 29.08 -11.15 -5.65
N CYS A 638 27.80 -11.24 -5.28
CA CYS A 638 26.92 -10.06 -5.17
C CYS A 638 27.18 -9.21 -3.92
N SER A 639 27.81 -9.78 -2.90
CA SER A 639 28.14 -9.08 -1.65
C SER A 639 29.62 -8.72 -1.52
N TYR A 640 30.44 -9.04 -2.52
CA TYR A 640 31.91 -8.90 -2.46
C TYR A 640 32.52 -9.66 -1.28
N GLY A 641 31.99 -10.84 -0.99
CA GLY A 641 32.40 -11.69 0.13
C GLY A 641 31.92 -11.22 1.50
N LYS A 642 31.05 -10.21 1.59
CA LYS A 642 30.47 -9.75 2.87
C LYS A 642 29.31 -10.61 3.35
N LEU A 643 28.67 -11.35 2.44
CA LEU A 643 27.65 -12.36 2.71
C LEU A 643 28.08 -13.68 2.10
N GLN A 644 28.36 -14.67 2.93
CA GLN A 644 28.84 -15.98 2.50
C GLN A 644 27.95 -17.07 3.07
N ILE A 645 27.68 -18.10 2.27
CA ILE A 645 27.07 -19.33 2.77
C ILE A 645 28.21 -20.24 3.22
N ASP A 646 28.13 -20.72 4.46
CA ASP A 646 29.05 -21.72 5.00
C ASP A 646 28.85 -23.04 4.26
N ARG A 647 29.68 -23.28 3.25
CA ARG A 647 29.61 -24.47 2.40
C ARG A 647 29.79 -25.77 3.19
N ALA A 648 30.58 -25.73 4.26
CA ALA A 648 30.84 -26.90 5.08
C ALA A 648 29.69 -27.19 6.05
N ALA A 649 28.96 -26.16 6.46
CA ALA A 649 27.80 -26.28 7.35
C ALA A 649 26.45 -26.44 6.62
N LEU A 650 26.39 -26.23 5.30
CA LEU A 650 25.15 -26.43 4.54
C LEU A 650 24.71 -27.90 4.61
N LYS A 651 23.51 -28.12 5.13
CA LYS A 651 22.87 -29.45 5.17
C LYS A 651 21.56 -29.41 4.39
N VAL A 652 21.31 -30.45 3.59
CA VAL A 652 20.02 -30.68 2.94
C VAL A 652 19.45 -31.99 3.47
N VAL A 653 18.34 -31.93 4.17
CA VAL A 653 17.76 -33.06 4.91
C VAL A 653 16.40 -33.41 4.30
N PRO A 654 16.23 -34.61 3.72
CA PRO A 654 14.91 -35.06 3.31
C PRO A 654 14.06 -35.39 4.54
N THR A 655 12.80 -34.98 4.55
CA THR A 655 11.91 -35.16 5.71
C THR A 655 10.50 -35.49 5.23
N VAL A 656 9.97 -36.62 5.70
CA VAL A 656 8.59 -37.04 5.43
C VAL A 656 7.72 -36.53 6.57
N ILE A 657 6.70 -35.73 6.26
CA ILE A 657 5.77 -35.20 7.26
C ILE A 657 4.37 -35.82 7.10
N PRO A 658 3.62 -35.99 8.20
CA PRO A 658 2.23 -36.43 8.11
C PRO A 658 1.40 -35.38 7.37
N CYS A 659 0.69 -35.78 6.31
CA CYS A 659 -0.18 -34.86 5.58
C CYS A 659 -1.43 -34.50 6.41
N SER A 660 -1.73 -33.19 6.50
CA SER A 660 -2.91 -32.65 7.19
C SER A 660 -3.60 -31.57 6.33
N GLN A 661 -4.87 -31.28 6.64
CA GLN A 661 -5.61 -30.23 5.93
C GLN A 661 -4.94 -28.85 6.10
N ASN A 662 -4.37 -28.56 7.27
CA ASN A 662 -3.66 -27.30 7.53
C ASN A 662 -2.40 -27.18 6.67
N ILE A 663 -1.65 -28.28 6.49
CA ILE A 663 -0.50 -28.33 5.57
C ILE A 663 -0.95 -28.08 4.13
N LEU A 664 -2.07 -28.67 3.69
CA LEU A 664 -2.63 -28.43 2.35
C LEU A 664 -3.16 -27.00 2.17
N MET A 665 -3.56 -26.33 3.26
CA MET A 665 -3.88 -24.90 3.30
C MET A 665 -2.65 -24.01 3.47
N CYS A 666 -1.45 -24.60 3.43
CA CYS A 666 -0.16 -23.90 3.48
C CYS A 666 0.08 -23.08 4.76
N ASP A 667 -0.41 -23.62 5.88
CA ASP A 667 -0.10 -23.15 7.22
C ASP A 667 1.38 -23.38 7.52
N THR A 668 2.15 -22.29 7.60
CA THR A 668 3.60 -22.33 7.79
C THR A 668 4.02 -22.83 9.16
N ASP A 669 3.19 -22.65 10.19
CA ASP A 669 3.50 -23.05 11.56
C ASP A 669 3.29 -24.56 11.71
N GLU A 670 2.22 -25.08 11.13
CA GLU A 670 1.97 -26.52 11.07
C GLU A 670 3.05 -27.23 10.24
N ILE A 671 3.41 -26.69 9.06
CA ILE A 671 4.48 -27.25 8.22
C ILE A 671 5.80 -27.30 9.00
N THR A 672 6.14 -26.22 9.69
CA THR A 672 7.38 -26.13 10.48
C THR A 672 7.38 -27.12 11.63
N THR A 673 6.30 -27.16 12.40
CA THR A 673 6.18 -28.04 13.56
C THR A 673 6.29 -29.51 13.12
N ALA A 674 5.55 -29.89 12.08
CA ALA A 674 5.60 -31.24 11.53
C ALA A 674 6.99 -31.58 10.98
N ALA A 675 7.64 -30.65 10.26
CA ALA A 675 8.98 -30.85 9.74
C ALA A 675 10.01 -31.05 10.84
N LEU A 676 10.06 -30.17 11.83
CA LEU A 676 11.04 -30.24 12.92
C LEU A 676 10.87 -31.50 13.78
N GLN A 677 9.64 -31.93 14.05
CA GLN A 677 9.36 -33.17 14.79
C GLN A 677 9.80 -34.44 14.05
N ASN A 678 9.83 -34.40 12.71
CA ASN A 678 10.18 -35.55 11.87
C ASN A 678 11.63 -35.50 11.34
N LEU A 679 12.45 -34.53 11.78
CA LEU A 679 13.87 -34.52 11.47
C LEU A 679 14.56 -35.75 12.09
N PRO A 680 15.61 -36.32 11.46
CA PRO A 680 16.41 -37.37 12.08
C PRO A 680 17.01 -36.91 13.42
N PRO A 681 17.07 -37.76 14.46
CA PRO A 681 17.59 -37.38 15.78
C PRO A 681 19.00 -36.77 15.75
N GLU A 682 19.85 -37.22 14.82
CA GLU A 682 21.19 -36.67 14.62
C GLU A 682 21.16 -35.21 14.15
N VAL A 683 20.15 -34.85 13.36
CA VAL A 683 19.94 -33.47 12.89
C VAL A 683 19.35 -32.63 14.02
N GLN A 684 18.32 -33.12 14.71
CA GLN A 684 17.68 -32.43 15.84
C GLN A 684 18.65 -32.02 16.95
N ASN A 685 19.71 -32.81 17.18
CA ASN A 685 20.74 -32.51 18.17
C ASN A 685 21.86 -31.59 17.64
N THR A 686 21.94 -31.34 16.33
CA THR A 686 22.94 -30.46 15.71
C THR A 686 22.43 -29.06 15.39
N THR A 687 21.15 -28.78 15.65
CA THR A 687 20.49 -27.47 15.44
C THR A 687 20.87 -26.43 16.51
N SER A 688 22.10 -26.47 17.05
CA SER A 688 22.57 -25.36 17.88
C SER A 688 22.55 -24.08 17.02
N PRO A 689 21.73 -23.08 17.36
CA PRO A 689 21.60 -21.86 16.57
C PRO A 689 22.94 -21.11 16.44
N PRO A 690 23.10 -20.27 15.40
CA PRO A 690 22.06 -19.86 14.45
C PRO A 690 22.16 -20.58 13.08
N TYR A 691 21.14 -21.37 12.74
CA TYR A 691 20.88 -21.82 11.36
C TYR A 691 19.69 -21.05 10.79
N TYR A 692 19.72 -20.79 9.48
CA TYR A 692 18.53 -20.45 8.71
C TYR A 692 17.90 -21.73 8.17
N ASP A 693 16.64 -21.97 8.55
CA ASP A 693 15.89 -23.15 8.19
C ASP A 693 15.05 -22.85 6.94
N LEU A 694 15.42 -23.47 5.82
CA LEU A 694 14.73 -23.31 4.54
C LEU A 694 13.89 -24.57 4.25
N PHE A 695 12.59 -24.46 4.36
CA PHE A 695 11.64 -25.53 4.08
C PHE A 695 11.33 -25.56 2.57
N VAL A 696 11.64 -26.67 1.90
CA VAL A 696 11.29 -26.88 0.50
C VAL A 696 10.01 -27.71 0.45
N LEU A 697 8.94 -27.13 -0.05
CA LEU A 697 7.61 -27.75 -0.06
C LEU A 697 7.53 -28.94 -1.03
N PRO A 698 6.61 -29.90 -0.80
CA PRO A 698 6.40 -31.02 -1.71
C PRO A 698 6.02 -30.57 -3.13
N LYS A 699 6.04 -31.51 -4.08
CA LYS A 699 5.70 -31.21 -5.48
C LYS A 699 4.28 -30.60 -5.57
N ASP A 700 4.10 -29.68 -6.50
CA ASP A 700 2.80 -29.05 -6.83
C ASP A 700 2.21 -28.16 -5.72
N PHE A 701 2.84 -28.06 -4.55
CA PHE A 701 2.43 -27.14 -3.47
C PHE A 701 2.39 -25.68 -3.90
N ARG A 702 3.15 -25.27 -4.92
CA ARG A 702 3.04 -23.92 -5.48
C ARG A 702 1.61 -23.60 -5.97
N THR A 703 0.93 -24.57 -6.58
CA THR A 703 -0.45 -24.41 -7.06
C THR A 703 -1.43 -24.26 -5.91
N TYR A 704 -1.20 -24.97 -4.81
CA TYR A 704 -2.03 -24.88 -3.60
C TYR A 704 -1.77 -23.60 -2.81
N CYS A 705 -0.49 -23.23 -2.67
CA CYS A 705 -0.08 -22.16 -1.78
C CYS A 705 -0.10 -20.77 -2.44
N GLY A 706 0.05 -20.68 -3.77
CA GLY A 706 -0.04 -19.42 -4.52
C GLY A 706 1.19 -18.51 -4.47
N TRP A 707 2.30 -18.96 -3.87
CA TRP A 707 3.55 -18.18 -3.76
C TRP A 707 4.78 -19.04 -4.09
N LYS A 708 5.85 -18.36 -4.53
CA LYS A 708 7.17 -18.96 -4.84
C LYS A 708 8.02 -19.18 -3.60
N ALA A 709 7.95 -18.23 -2.68
CA ALA A 709 8.57 -18.31 -1.37
C ALA A 709 7.79 -17.46 -0.35
N THR A 710 7.98 -17.76 0.93
CA THR A 710 7.61 -16.89 2.05
C THR A 710 8.69 -16.97 3.12
N LEU A 711 8.64 -16.04 4.08
CA LEU A 711 9.53 -16.05 5.24
C LEU A 711 8.83 -15.67 6.54
N GLU A 712 9.46 -16.04 7.64
CA GLU A 712 9.20 -15.54 8.98
C GLU A 712 9.94 -14.20 9.11
N ASN A 713 9.22 -13.13 9.45
CA ASN A 713 9.75 -11.76 9.40
C ASN A 713 9.58 -11.00 10.72
N PRO A 714 10.67 -10.52 11.35
CA PRO A 714 12.05 -10.98 11.15
C PRO A 714 12.17 -12.43 11.61
N GLY A 715 13.11 -13.20 11.05
CA GLY A 715 13.18 -14.62 11.42
C GLY A 715 14.28 -15.40 10.71
N THR A 716 14.44 -16.65 11.11
CA THR A 716 15.41 -17.58 10.52
C THR A 716 14.75 -18.66 9.67
N LYS A 717 13.41 -18.65 9.55
CA LYS A 717 12.66 -19.65 8.78
C LYS A 717 12.13 -19.09 7.47
N SER A 718 12.16 -19.91 6.43
CA SER A 718 11.62 -19.56 5.11
C SER A 718 11.12 -20.79 4.38
N TRP A 719 10.07 -20.66 3.58
CA TRP A 719 9.45 -21.77 2.85
C TRP A 719 9.47 -21.45 1.36
N PHE A 720 9.81 -22.43 0.55
CA PHE A 720 10.01 -22.29 -0.89
C PHE A 720 9.23 -23.35 -1.65
N SER A 721 8.73 -23.00 -2.84
CA SER A 721 8.37 -24.02 -3.83
C SER A 721 9.60 -24.80 -4.26
N SER A 722 9.40 -26.06 -4.61
CA SER A 722 10.45 -27.01 -5.02
C SER A 722 10.90 -26.86 -6.48
N ASP A 723 10.42 -25.84 -7.19
CA ASP A 723 10.65 -25.64 -8.63
C ASP A 723 11.69 -24.55 -8.94
N SER A 724 11.90 -24.30 -10.24
CA SER A 724 12.80 -23.24 -10.76
C SER A 724 12.36 -21.82 -10.42
N ALA A 725 11.17 -21.63 -9.86
CA ALA A 725 10.69 -20.34 -9.39
C ALA A 725 10.90 -20.14 -7.88
N GLY A 726 11.12 -21.22 -7.12
CA GLY A 726 11.34 -21.20 -5.67
C GLY A 726 12.81 -21.46 -5.31
N ILE A 727 13.08 -22.56 -4.61
CA ILE A 727 14.41 -22.84 -4.01
C ILE A 727 15.54 -22.94 -5.03
N LEU A 728 15.25 -23.36 -6.27
CA LEU A 728 16.26 -23.48 -7.31
C LEU A 728 16.60 -22.13 -7.96
N ASN A 729 15.85 -21.08 -7.64
CA ASN A 729 16.14 -19.71 -8.06
C ASN A 729 16.97 -19.01 -6.99
N ARG A 730 18.28 -18.91 -7.23
CA ARG A 730 19.23 -18.29 -6.30
C ARG A 730 18.90 -16.84 -5.94
N SER A 731 18.24 -16.10 -6.83
CA SER A 731 17.81 -14.72 -6.58
C SER A 731 16.61 -14.67 -5.64
N VAL A 732 15.63 -15.56 -5.81
CA VAL A 732 14.53 -15.70 -4.85
C VAL A 732 15.06 -16.08 -3.46
N VAL A 733 16.04 -16.99 -3.39
CA VAL A 733 16.67 -17.40 -2.11
C VAL A 733 17.42 -16.23 -1.46
N MET A 734 18.22 -15.49 -2.23
CA MET A 734 18.94 -14.32 -1.72
C MET A 734 18.01 -13.21 -1.26
N LYS A 735 16.95 -12.92 -2.02
CA LYS A 735 15.92 -11.96 -1.65
C LYS A 735 15.31 -12.31 -0.29
N VAL A 736 14.84 -13.54 -0.16
CA VAL A 736 14.19 -14.02 1.07
C VAL A 736 15.12 -13.93 2.27
N LEU A 737 16.39 -14.33 2.11
CA LEU A 737 17.38 -14.25 3.18
C LEU A 737 17.78 -12.81 3.53
N LEU A 738 17.78 -11.88 2.56
CA LEU A 738 17.98 -10.46 2.86
C LEU A 738 16.79 -9.92 3.64
N THR A 739 15.56 -10.17 3.17
CA THR A 739 14.35 -9.70 3.83
C THR A 739 14.22 -10.24 5.25
N SER A 740 14.56 -11.51 5.50
CA SER A 740 14.53 -12.10 6.85
C SER A 740 15.52 -11.46 7.82
N ASN A 741 16.55 -10.78 7.30
CA ASN A 741 17.54 -10.01 8.05
C ASN A 741 17.20 -8.51 8.16
N GLY A 742 15.92 -8.14 7.99
CA GLY A 742 15.45 -6.77 8.18
C GLY A 742 15.67 -5.86 6.97
N VAL A 743 15.99 -6.42 5.80
CA VAL A 743 16.18 -5.65 4.56
C VAL A 743 14.83 -5.57 3.83
N PHE A 744 14.05 -4.52 4.13
CA PHE A 744 12.67 -4.34 3.63
C PHE A 744 12.56 -3.51 2.34
N PHE A 745 13.50 -3.66 1.40
CA PHE A 745 13.37 -2.98 0.11
C PHE A 745 12.59 -3.87 -0.86
N ASN A 746 11.52 -3.31 -1.41
CA ASN A 746 10.93 -3.83 -2.64
C ASN A 746 11.41 -2.93 -3.78
N ALA A 747 12.20 -3.50 -4.68
CA ALA A 747 12.57 -2.79 -5.89
C ALA A 747 11.38 -2.80 -6.85
N GLN A 748 10.84 -1.62 -7.10
CA GLN A 748 9.59 -1.41 -7.84
C GLN A 748 9.92 -0.92 -9.25
N ARG A 749 9.14 -1.30 -10.25
CA ARG A 749 9.20 -0.68 -11.59
C ARG A 749 7.79 -0.39 -12.04
N ASP A 750 7.55 0.82 -12.55
CA ASP A 750 6.24 1.24 -13.07
C ASP A 750 5.09 1.01 -12.06
N GLY A 751 5.36 1.28 -10.78
CA GLY A 751 4.37 1.08 -9.73
C GLY A 751 4.17 -0.38 -9.28
N ILE A 752 4.84 -1.34 -9.91
CA ILE A 752 4.72 -2.77 -9.59
C ILE A 752 5.79 -3.17 -8.58
N GLY A 753 5.37 -3.51 -7.35
CA GLY A 753 6.26 -4.03 -6.33
C GLY A 753 6.97 -5.29 -6.83
N ASN A 754 8.29 -5.37 -6.65
CA ASN A 754 9.15 -6.41 -7.23
C ASN A 754 9.28 -6.37 -8.76
N GLY A 755 8.84 -5.30 -9.42
CA GLY A 755 8.90 -5.15 -10.87
C GLY A 755 10.30 -4.86 -11.43
N ASP A 756 11.27 -4.51 -10.58
CA ASP A 756 12.62 -4.19 -11.05
C ASP A 756 13.39 -5.45 -11.48
N GLY A 757 13.56 -5.63 -12.80
CA GLY A 757 14.34 -6.72 -13.38
C GLY A 757 15.86 -6.59 -13.23
N SER A 758 16.35 -5.47 -12.68
CA SER A 758 17.78 -5.18 -12.50
C SER A 758 18.35 -5.61 -11.16
N THR A 759 17.55 -6.17 -10.25
CA THR A 759 18.00 -6.53 -8.91
C THR A 759 17.27 -7.75 -8.34
N VAL A 760 17.98 -8.47 -7.46
CA VAL A 760 17.45 -9.55 -6.62
C VAL A 760 16.29 -9.13 -5.72
N LEU A 761 16.25 -7.88 -5.25
CA LEU A 761 15.14 -7.38 -4.44
C LEU A 761 13.90 -7.01 -5.29
N GLY A 762 14.04 -7.07 -6.61
CA GLY A 762 12.96 -6.96 -7.59
C GLY A 762 12.53 -8.33 -8.11
N SER A 763 12.50 -8.46 -9.44
CA SER A 763 12.21 -9.69 -10.19
C SER A 763 13.43 -10.24 -10.94
N GLY A 764 14.56 -9.51 -10.92
CA GLY A 764 15.77 -9.85 -11.65
C GLY A 764 16.56 -11.01 -11.04
N ASP A 765 17.26 -11.77 -11.89
CA ASP A 765 18.26 -12.76 -11.46
C ASP A 765 19.68 -12.16 -11.46
N SER A 766 19.86 -11.08 -10.72
CA SER A 766 21.06 -10.24 -10.73
C SER A 766 21.38 -9.74 -9.32
N CYS A 767 22.55 -9.13 -9.10
CA CYS A 767 22.94 -8.62 -7.80
C CYS A 767 22.07 -7.43 -7.36
N PRO A 768 22.09 -7.06 -6.07
CA PRO A 768 21.42 -5.86 -5.59
C PRO A 768 21.78 -4.61 -6.39
N SER A 769 20.83 -3.68 -6.52
CA SER A 769 21.04 -2.40 -7.20
C SER A 769 22.00 -1.51 -6.39
N ALA A 770 22.51 -0.44 -7.00
CA ALA A 770 23.41 0.49 -6.33
C ALA A 770 22.92 1.04 -4.97
N PRO A 771 21.67 1.56 -4.84
CA PRO A 771 21.17 2.01 -3.55
C PRO A 771 21.11 0.87 -2.52
N GLU A 772 20.75 -0.35 -2.94
CA GLU A 772 20.70 -1.52 -2.07
C GLU A 772 22.10 -1.94 -1.61
N LEU A 773 23.07 -2.00 -2.52
CA LEU A 773 24.48 -2.28 -2.19
C LEU A 773 25.05 -1.24 -1.22
N ARG A 774 24.68 0.04 -1.37
CA ARG A 774 25.09 1.10 -0.46
C ARG A 774 24.42 0.96 0.91
N PHE A 775 23.13 0.65 0.93
CA PHE A 775 22.37 0.47 2.16
C PHE A 775 22.91 -0.70 2.99
N LEU A 776 23.15 -1.85 2.34
CA LEU A 776 23.74 -3.04 2.96
C LEU A 776 25.20 -2.83 3.41
N GLY A 777 25.79 -1.68 3.11
CA GLY A 777 27.20 -1.40 3.36
C GLY A 777 28.12 -2.30 2.54
N TRP A 778 27.64 -2.88 1.45
CA TRP A 778 28.40 -3.78 0.59
C TRP A 778 29.28 -3.02 -0.40
N ALA A 779 28.79 -1.89 -0.92
CA ALA A 779 29.57 -1.02 -1.78
C ALA A 779 29.54 0.46 -1.36
N THR A 780 30.52 1.24 -1.84
CA THR A 780 30.62 2.69 -1.61
C THR A 780 30.53 3.50 -2.91
N PRO A 781 30.01 4.74 -2.85
CA PRO A 781 29.99 5.62 -4.01
C PRO A 781 31.39 6.10 -4.39
N LEU A 782 31.62 6.26 -5.69
CA LEU A 782 32.77 6.93 -6.30
C LEU A 782 32.73 8.43 -5.99
N ALA A 783 31.53 9.01 -6.04
CA ALA A 783 31.26 10.40 -5.75
C ALA A 783 29.89 10.55 -5.10
N GLN A 784 29.79 11.53 -4.19
CA GLN A 784 28.54 11.99 -3.62
C GLN A 784 28.33 13.44 -4.03
N LEU A 785 27.30 13.65 -4.84
CA LEU A 785 27.01 14.91 -5.52
C LEU A 785 25.83 15.62 -4.86
N ASN A 786 25.95 16.90 -4.59
CA ASN A 786 24.91 17.76 -4.02
C ASN A 786 25.14 19.22 -4.45
N SER A 787 24.38 20.18 -3.93
CA SER A 787 24.50 21.59 -4.26
C SER A 787 25.88 22.19 -3.98
N LEU A 788 26.64 21.63 -3.02
CA LEU A 788 27.98 22.09 -2.65
C LEU A 788 29.06 21.49 -3.55
N SER A 789 28.92 20.22 -3.94
CA SER A 789 29.90 19.55 -4.79
C SER A 789 29.62 19.71 -6.29
N MET A 790 28.39 20.09 -6.68
CA MET A 790 28.01 20.33 -8.07
C MET A 790 27.93 21.81 -8.43
N ARG A 791 28.77 22.23 -9.37
CA ARG A 791 28.62 23.51 -10.08
C ARG A 791 27.42 23.45 -11.02
N THR A 792 26.68 24.55 -11.11
CA THR A 792 25.64 24.72 -12.13
C THR A 792 26.27 24.88 -13.51
N SER A 793 25.60 24.37 -14.53
CA SER A 793 25.91 24.59 -15.95
C SER A 793 27.29 24.07 -16.40
N ALA A 794 27.93 23.19 -15.64
CA ALA A 794 29.22 22.61 -15.97
C ALA A 794 29.24 21.09 -15.75
N TYR A 795 29.74 20.34 -16.73
CA TYR A 795 29.90 18.89 -16.60
C TYR A 795 31.01 18.51 -15.62
N GLN A 796 30.71 17.55 -14.76
CA GLN A 796 31.70 16.78 -14.02
C GLN A 796 31.86 15.41 -14.65
N THR A 797 33.11 15.03 -14.94
CA THR A 797 33.42 13.76 -15.62
C THR A 797 33.93 12.73 -14.62
N PHE A 798 33.43 11.51 -14.72
CA PHE A 798 33.83 10.36 -13.92
C PHE A 798 34.09 9.15 -14.83
N THR A 799 34.98 8.25 -14.43
CA THR A 799 35.06 6.90 -15.00
C THR A 799 34.38 5.96 -14.01
N LEU A 800 33.16 5.54 -14.32
CA LEU A 800 32.31 4.73 -13.46
C LEU A 800 32.56 3.23 -13.73
N PRO A 801 33.18 2.48 -12.81
CA PRO A 801 33.35 1.04 -12.97
C PRO A 801 32.02 0.30 -12.83
N ALA A 802 31.94 -0.88 -13.45
CA ALA A 802 30.78 -1.75 -13.34
C ALA A 802 30.64 -2.30 -11.91
N THR A 803 29.40 -2.50 -11.47
CA THR A 803 29.08 -2.97 -10.10
C THR A 803 29.79 -4.25 -9.72
N PHE A 804 29.97 -5.21 -10.63
CA PHE A 804 30.63 -6.47 -10.32
C PHE A 804 32.15 -6.36 -10.03
N MET A 805 32.79 -5.22 -10.32
CA MET A 805 34.25 -5.04 -10.21
C MET A 805 34.77 -5.02 -8.77
N GLY A 806 33.95 -4.60 -7.81
CA GLY A 806 34.35 -4.58 -6.40
C GLY A 806 33.49 -3.69 -5.51
N PRO A 807 33.79 -3.62 -4.21
CA PRO A 807 32.97 -2.91 -3.23
C PRO A 807 33.23 -1.40 -3.16
N THR A 808 34.15 -0.84 -3.96
CA THR A 808 34.60 0.54 -3.79
C THR A 808 34.44 1.34 -5.08
N GLY A 809 33.75 2.47 -5.00
CA GLY A 809 33.67 3.42 -6.10
C GLY A 809 32.86 2.94 -7.30
N VAL A 810 31.83 2.11 -7.10
CA VAL A 810 31.06 1.48 -8.20
C VAL A 810 29.70 2.13 -8.50
N MET A 811 29.44 3.30 -7.90
CA MET A 811 28.20 4.05 -8.10
C MET A 811 28.43 5.54 -7.85
N ILE A 812 27.55 6.40 -8.34
CA ILE A 812 27.51 7.82 -7.98
C ILE A 812 26.20 8.07 -7.24
N LYS A 813 26.27 8.66 -6.03
CA LYS A 813 25.09 9.10 -5.27
C LYS A 813 24.85 10.58 -5.53
N ILE A 814 23.63 10.98 -5.85
CA ILE A 814 23.24 12.38 -6.06
C ILE A 814 22.13 12.75 -5.08
N GLN A 815 22.33 13.81 -4.31
CA GLN A 815 21.37 14.41 -3.41
C GLN A 815 20.96 15.76 -4.01
N PRO A 816 19.82 15.84 -4.73
CA PRO A 816 19.37 17.06 -5.40
C PRO A 816 18.76 18.07 -4.41
N ASP A 817 19.50 18.40 -3.36
CA ASP A 817 19.15 19.37 -2.31
C ASP A 817 18.93 20.80 -2.86
N TRP A 818 19.45 21.08 -4.05
CA TRP A 818 19.20 22.33 -4.78
C TRP A 818 17.76 22.52 -5.26
N LEU A 819 16.94 21.47 -5.27
CA LEU A 819 15.50 21.59 -5.56
C LEU A 819 14.74 22.28 -4.41
N GLY A 820 15.40 22.46 -3.26
CA GLY A 820 14.80 23.02 -2.06
C GLY A 820 14.04 21.97 -1.23
N PRO A 821 13.73 22.27 0.03
CA PRO A 821 13.22 21.29 0.99
C PRO A 821 11.84 20.73 0.66
N LEU A 822 11.03 21.44 -0.14
CA LEU A 822 9.69 20.99 -0.52
C LEU A 822 9.69 20.03 -1.71
N ALA A 823 10.71 20.10 -2.58
CA ALA A 823 10.83 19.27 -3.77
C ALA A 823 11.89 18.16 -3.61
N TYR A 824 12.86 18.33 -2.71
CA TYR A 824 13.86 17.31 -2.39
C TYR A 824 13.27 16.22 -1.49
N ASN A 825 12.83 15.12 -2.10
CA ASN A 825 12.38 13.93 -1.39
C ASN A 825 13.02 12.62 -1.89
N LYS A 826 13.87 12.68 -2.93
CA LYS A 826 14.54 11.50 -3.50
C LYS A 826 16.05 11.73 -3.68
N ASN A 827 16.84 10.69 -3.43
CA ASN A 827 18.23 10.59 -3.85
C ASN A 827 18.31 9.74 -5.13
N LEU A 828 19.33 10.00 -5.95
CA LEU A 828 19.60 9.24 -7.17
C LEU A 828 20.89 8.44 -7.04
N TYR A 829 20.90 7.27 -7.67
CA TYR A 829 22.06 6.40 -7.77
C TYR A 829 22.30 6.04 -9.24
N LEU A 830 23.51 6.30 -9.72
CA LEU A 830 23.94 5.92 -11.06
C LEU A 830 24.96 4.79 -10.94
N SER A 831 24.76 3.71 -11.69
CA SER A 831 25.68 2.58 -11.70
C SER A 831 25.77 1.92 -13.07
N LEU A 832 26.98 1.52 -13.48
CA LEU A 832 27.16 0.71 -14.68
C LEU A 832 26.86 -0.76 -14.34
N ARG A 833 25.92 -1.37 -15.06
CA ARG A 833 25.56 -2.79 -14.90
C ARG A 833 26.04 -3.59 -16.11
N VAL A 834 26.65 -4.75 -15.87
CA VAL A 834 27.24 -5.61 -16.92
C VAL A 834 27.01 -7.07 -16.56
N LYS A 835 26.71 -7.92 -17.55
CA LYS A 835 26.53 -9.38 -17.43
C LYS A 835 27.85 -10.10 -17.07
N ALA A 836 28.33 -9.91 -15.84
CA ALA A 836 29.55 -10.53 -15.33
C ALA A 836 29.49 -10.74 -13.81
N GLY A 837 30.32 -11.65 -13.30
CA GLY A 837 30.34 -11.98 -11.87
C GLY A 837 28.99 -12.50 -11.37
N GLY A 838 28.45 -11.87 -10.32
CA GLY A 838 27.11 -12.18 -9.82
C GLY A 838 25.99 -11.71 -10.75
N ASP A 839 26.21 -10.67 -11.57
CA ASP A 839 25.26 -10.13 -12.54
C ASP A 839 25.17 -10.95 -13.85
N ARG A 840 25.69 -12.19 -13.89
CA ARG A 840 25.76 -12.99 -15.13
C ARG A 840 24.42 -13.26 -15.83
N LEU A 841 23.30 -13.18 -15.10
CA LEU A 841 21.93 -13.32 -15.64
C LEU A 841 21.15 -11.99 -15.63
N LEU A 842 21.84 -10.85 -15.50
CA LEU A 842 21.27 -9.52 -15.67
C LEU A 842 20.54 -9.42 -17.02
N LEU A 843 19.36 -8.81 -17.07
CA LEU A 843 18.62 -8.66 -18.34
C LEU A 843 19.36 -7.74 -19.33
N ASP A 844 19.20 -8.00 -20.63
CA ASP A 844 19.88 -7.23 -21.70
C ASP A 844 19.52 -5.74 -21.69
N GLU A 845 18.35 -5.38 -21.18
CA GLU A 845 17.94 -3.98 -21.05
C GLU A 845 18.85 -3.18 -20.10
N PHE A 846 19.54 -3.83 -19.15
CA PHE A 846 20.48 -3.21 -18.20
C PHE A 846 21.95 -3.47 -18.54
N ASN A 847 22.24 -4.49 -19.35
CA ASN A 847 23.60 -4.93 -19.64
C ASN A 847 24.39 -3.89 -20.46
N GLY A 848 25.55 -3.48 -19.95
CA GLY A 848 26.42 -2.49 -20.60
C GLY A 848 25.88 -1.06 -20.51
N LYS A 849 24.93 -0.78 -19.61
CA LYS A 849 24.26 0.52 -19.50
C LYS A 849 24.41 1.13 -18.11
N VAL A 850 24.27 2.45 -18.03
CA VAL A 850 24.16 3.16 -16.75
C VAL A 850 22.71 3.08 -16.28
N SER A 851 22.46 2.29 -15.23
CA SER A 851 21.19 2.25 -14.54
C SER A 851 21.07 3.44 -13.60
N VAL A 852 19.93 4.13 -13.66
CA VAL A 852 19.57 5.24 -12.76
C VAL A 852 18.44 4.77 -11.85
N HIS A 853 18.69 4.74 -10.56
CA HIS A 853 17.72 4.40 -9.53
C HIS A 853 17.40 5.62 -8.66
N GLU A 854 16.14 5.78 -8.27
CA GLU A 854 15.71 6.72 -7.24
C GLU A 854 15.36 5.99 -5.94
N VAL A 855 15.64 6.63 -4.81
CA VAL A 855 15.31 6.14 -3.46
C VAL A 855 14.84 7.30 -2.59
N ASP A 856 13.99 7.02 -1.61
CA ASP A 856 13.56 8.04 -0.64
C ASP A 856 14.73 8.68 0.10
N ALA A 857 14.79 10.02 0.08
CA ALA A 857 15.89 10.75 0.69
C ALA A 857 15.89 10.63 2.22
N GLN A 858 14.73 10.53 2.86
CA GLN A 858 14.68 10.40 4.33
C GLN A 858 15.22 9.04 4.75
N VAL A 859 14.78 7.97 4.08
CA VAL A 859 15.28 6.61 4.35
C VAL A 859 16.78 6.52 4.09
N ASP A 860 17.21 6.94 2.90
CA ASP A 860 18.60 6.77 2.47
C ASP A 860 19.59 7.68 3.24
N ASN A 861 19.15 8.83 3.74
CA ASN A 861 20.00 9.71 4.55
C ASN A 861 20.04 9.33 6.03
N LEU A 862 18.92 8.88 6.59
CA LEU A 862 18.81 8.55 8.03
C LEU A 862 19.12 7.08 8.34
N SER A 863 19.29 6.24 7.32
CA SER A 863 19.43 4.78 7.47
C SER A 863 18.28 4.16 8.28
N LEU A 864 17.09 4.78 8.21
CA LEU A 864 15.90 4.29 8.89
C LEU A 864 15.28 3.17 8.06
N LEU A 865 15.16 1.99 8.66
CA LEU A 865 14.39 0.89 8.10
C LEU A 865 12.92 1.18 8.36
N ASP A 866 12.26 1.85 7.40
CA ASP A 866 10.80 1.82 7.33
C ASP A 866 10.39 0.73 6.33
N ASN A 867 9.26 0.06 6.62
CA ASN A 867 8.81 -1.16 5.95
C ASN A 867 8.41 -0.97 4.48
N ASP A 868 8.44 0.25 3.97
CA ASP A 868 7.94 0.59 2.63
C ASP A 868 8.95 1.39 1.80
N THR A 869 10.24 1.13 2.00
CA THR A 869 11.26 1.84 1.23
C THR A 869 11.26 1.35 -0.21
N MET A 870 10.70 2.18 -1.10
CA MET A 870 10.69 1.93 -2.54
C MET A 870 11.99 2.40 -3.19
N ILE A 871 12.60 1.49 -3.94
CA ILE A 871 13.73 1.77 -4.84
C ILE A 871 13.21 1.55 -6.25
N THR A 872 13.32 2.57 -7.11
CA THR A 872 12.72 2.54 -8.45
C THR A 872 13.77 2.81 -9.52
N PRO A 873 13.98 1.94 -10.52
CA PRO A 873 14.77 2.26 -11.69
C PRO A 873 13.97 3.26 -12.53
N ILE A 874 14.51 4.47 -12.71
CA ILE A 874 13.84 5.52 -13.49
C ILE A 874 14.36 5.59 -14.92
N ASN A 875 15.58 5.06 -15.19
CA ASN A 875 16.10 4.99 -16.55
C ASN A 875 17.32 4.06 -16.72
N GLN A 876 17.64 3.72 -17.98
CA GLN A 876 18.86 3.04 -18.40
C GLN A 876 19.49 3.79 -19.59
N ILE A 877 20.69 4.31 -19.41
CA ILE A 877 21.38 5.14 -20.41
C ILE A 877 22.39 4.25 -21.17
N ASN A 878 22.24 4.16 -22.49
CA ASN A 878 23.16 3.40 -23.34
C ASN A 878 24.54 4.04 -23.39
N PRO A 879 25.63 3.33 -23.74
CA PRO A 879 26.90 3.97 -24.05
C PRO A 879 26.78 4.97 -25.20
N MET A 880 27.58 6.05 -25.15
CA MET A 880 27.58 7.13 -26.15
C MET A 880 26.23 7.87 -26.28
N ASP A 881 25.42 7.87 -25.21
CA ASP A 881 24.07 8.44 -25.18
C ASP A 881 23.97 9.62 -24.20
N SER A 882 22.90 10.40 -24.34
CA SER A 882 22.58 11.57 -23.50
C SER A 882 21.18 11.44 -22.91
N TYR A 883 21.01 11.81 -21.64
CA TYR A 883 19.71 11.77 -20.99
C TYR A 883 19.49 12.92 -20.02
N THR A 884 18.30 13.54 -20.08
CA THR A 884 17.91 14.65 -19.21
C THR A 884 16.85 14.21 -18.21
N LEU A 885 17.15 14.40 -16.92
CA LEU A 885 16.25 14.17 -15.80
C LEU A 885 15.62 15.51 -15.39
N PHE A 886 14.56 15.92 -16.09
CA PHE A 886 13.94 17.24 -15.91
C PHE A 886 13.50 17.53 -14.48
N LYS A 887 12.90 16.52 -13.81
CA LYS A 887 12.49 16.60 -12.40
C LYS A 887 13.63 16.98 -11.45
N TYR A 888 14.86 16.62 -11.80
CA TYR A 888 16.04 16.79 -10.96
C TYR A 888 16.99 17.89 -11.44
N GLN A 889 16.66 18.55 -12.57
CA GLN A 889 17.52 19.52 -13.24
C GLN A 889 18.93 18.95 -13.54
N LEU A 890 18.98 17.71 -13.99
CA LEU A 890 20.22 16.98 -14.29
C LEU A 890 20.30 16.59 -15.76
N HIS A 891 21.48 16.77 -16.35
CA HIS A 891 21.81 16.27 -17.67
C HIS A 891 23.01 15.31 -17.56
N ILE A 892 22.84 14.11 -18.12
CA ILE A 892 23.82 13.03 -18.05
C ILE A 892 24.27 12.68 -19.46
N LEU A 893 25.57 12.66 -19.71
CA LEU A 893 26.17 12.12 -20.93
C LEU A 893 26.99 10.89 -20.58
N THR A 894 26.92 9.88 -21.43
CA THR A 894 27.77 8.68 -21.32
C THR A 894 28.71 8.62 -22.51
N GLY A 895 29.94 8.18 -22.27
CA GLY A 895 30.90 7.84 -23.30
C GLY A 895 30.81 6.36 -23.67
N GLY A 896 31.80 5.88 -24.41
CA GLY A 896 31.95 4.47 -24.72
C GLY A 896 32.33 3.67 -23.47
N LEU A 897 32.04 2.37 -23.52
CA LEU A 897 32.61 1.44 -22.55
C LEU A 897 34.15 1.42 -22.69
N VAL A 898 34.85 1.49 -21.57
CA VAL A 898 36.30 1.45 -21.46
C VAL A 898 36.74 0.24 -20.62
N ASN A 899 38.05 -0.02 -20.56
CA ASN A 899 38.63 -1.14 -19.81
C ASN A 899 37.98 -2.49 -20.16
N ASN A 900 37.88 -2.82 -21.45
CA ASN A 900 37.25 -4.06 -21.94
C ASN A 900 35.80 -4.24 -21.48
N GLY A 901 35.02 -3.16 -21.38
CA GLY A 901 33.61 -3.24 -21.01
C GLY A 901 33.33 -3.12 -19.50
N THR A 902 34.36 -2.96 -18.66
CA THR A 902 34.19 -2.96 -17.20
C THR A 902 34.06 -1.58 -16.57
N ALA A 903 34.10 -0.52 -17.37
CA ALA A 903 33.88 0.85 -16.92
C ALA A 903 33.27 1.71 -18.04
N ILE A 904 32.69 2.85 -17.68
CA ILE A 904 32.13 3.82 -18.63
C ILE A 904 32.51 5.24 -18.20
N ASN A 905 32.88 6.10 -19.15
CA ASN A 905 33.02 7.52 -18.86
C ASN A 905 31.63 8.16 -18.79
N ILE A 906 31.35 8.92 -17.75
CA ILE A 906 30.06 9.60 -17.55
C ILE A 906 30.31 11.06 -17.20
N LYS A 907 29.53 11.96 -17.80
CA LYS A 907 29.50 13.39 -17.47
C LYS A 907 28.15 13.74 -16.87
N ILE A 908 28.15 14.44 -15.75
CA ILE A 908 26.94 14.84 -15.02
C ILE A 908 26.97 16.35 -14.86
N CYS A 909 25.90 17.03 -15.27
CA CYS A 909 25.72 18.46 -15.13
C CYS A 909 24.39 18.75 -14.42
N ARG A 910 24.44 19.64 -13.41
CA ARG A 910 23.26 20.27 -12.83
C ARG A 910 22.98 21.55 -13.62
N TYR A 911 21.80 21.69 -14.20
CA TYR A 911 21.40 22.91 -14.89
C TYR A 911 20.36 23.70 -14.08
N ILE A 912 20.08 24.94 -14.47
CA ILE A 912 19.09 25.83 -13.86
C ILE A 912 17.86 25.89 -14.75
N ALA A 913 18.03 26.24 -16.03
CA ALA A 913 16.92 26.45 -16.95
C ALA A 913 16.78 25.33 -17.97
N SER A 914 17.89 24.90 -18.59
CA SER A 914 17.87 23.93 -19.69
C SER A 914 19.16 23.10 -19.73
N PRO A 915 19.14 21.82 -20.15
CA PRO A 915 20.35 21.02 -20.35
C PRO A 915 21.35 21.62 -21.35
N THR A 916 20.93 22.57 -22.21
CA THR A 916 21.79 23.25 -23.19
C THR A 916 22.81 24.20 -22.57
N GLU A 917 22.62 24.62 -21.32
CA GLU A 917 23.59 25.48 -20.62
C GLU A 917 24.80 24.68 -20.11
N CYS A 918 24.72 23.34 -20.11
CA CYS A 918 25.79 22.47 -19.67
C CYS A 918 26.95 22.49 -20.66
N VAL A 919 28.07 23.08 -20.26
CA VAL A 919 29.29 23.11 -21.06
C VAL A 919 30.35 22.17 -20.48
N ASP A 920 31.17 21.60 -21.38
CA ASP A 920 32.40 20.94 -20.96
C ASP A 920 33.30 22.00 -20.31
N GLY A 921 33.65 21.80 -19.04
CA GLY A 921 34.52 22.71 -18.32
C GLY A 921 35.90 22.75 -18.98
N SER A 922 36.12 23.70 -19.89
CA SER A 922 37.40 23.88 -20.57
C SER A 922 38.41 24.51 -19.61
N SER A 923 39.23 23.65 -18.98
CA SER A 923 40.62 23.80 -18.48
C SER A 923 41.14 25.10 -17.82
N SER A 924 40.38 26.18 -17.68
CA SER A 924 40.79 27.39 -16.97
C SER A 924 40.33 27.33 -15.53
N MET A 925 40.91 26.41 -14.77
CA MET A 925 41.00 26.62 -13.32
C MET A 925 41.85 27.89 -13.14
N PRO A 926 41.35 28.97 -12.50
CA PRO A 926 42.26 29.94 -11.91
C PRO A 926 43.17 29.16 -10.96
N PRO A 927 44.49 29.40 -10.95
CA PRO A 927 45.37 28.73 -10.00
C PRO A 927 44.77 28.87 -8.59
N PRO A 928 44.81 27.81 -7.76
CA PRO A 928 44.31 27.90 -6.40
C PRO A 928 44.90 29.15 -5.75
N PRO A 929 44.11 29.96 -5.04
CA PRO A 929 44.61 31.17 -4.39
C PRO A 929 45.86 30.80 -3.60
N PRO A 930 46.96 31.59 -3.68
CA PRO A 930 48.21 31.27 -3.01
C PRO A 930 47.88 30.94 -1.56
N ARG A 931 48.31 29.74 -1.16
CA ARG A 931 48.12 29.21 0.19
C ARG A 931 48.43 30.35 1.17
N PRO A 932 47.53 30.73 2.09
CA PRO A 932 47.83 31.74 3.08
C PRO A 932 49.17 31.39 3.71
N SER A 933 50.12 32.32 3.69
CA SER A 933 51.39 32.16 4.37
C SER A 933 51.11 31.59 5.76
N PRO A 934 51.83 30.53 6.18
CA PRO A 934 51.62 29.98 7.51
C PRO A 934 51.66 31.14 8.52
N PRO A 935 50.68 31.23 9.43
CA PRO A 935 50.70 32.28 10.45
C PRO A 935 52.07 32.24 11.13
N PRO A 936 52.69 33.41 11.41
CA PRO A 936 53.95 33.44 12.13
C PRO A 936 53.78 32.60 13.40
N PRO A 937 54.79 31.76 13.73
CA PRO A 937 54.69 30.85 14.85
C PRO A 937 54.22 31.63 16.08
N SER A 938 53.08 31.24 16.63
CA SER A 938 52.59 31.83 17.87
C SER A 938 53.72 31.74 18.90
N PRO A 939 54.00 32.82 19.66
CA PRO A 939 55.07 32.81 20.64
C PRO A 939 54.85 31.60 21.56
N MET A 940 55.87 30.75 21.66
CA MET A 940 55.82 29.56 22.49
C MET A 940 55.25 29.93 23.87
N PRO A 941 54.30 29.15 24.42
CA PRO A 941 53.90 29.30 25.81
C PRO A 941 55.18 29.27 26.67
N ARG A 942 55.42 30.33 27.44
CA ARG A 942 56.54 30.36 28.39
C ARG A 942 56.47 29.09 29.23
N ARG A 943 57.54 28.31 29.14
CA ARG A 943 57.76 27.09 29.93
C ARG A 943 57.47 27.41 31.41
N PRO A 944 56.60 26.65 32.09
CA PRO A 944 56.39 26.81 33.52
C PRO A 944 57.75 26.68 34.23
N PRO A 945 58.07 27.56 35.19
CA PRO A 945 59.31 27.43 35.96
C PRO A 945 59.33 26.07 36.64
N SER A 946 60.42 25.32 36.44
CA SER A 946 60.64 24.02 37.07
C SER A 946 60.58 24.14 38.60
N PRO A 947 60.03 23.14 39.30
CA PRO A 947 59.89 23.18 40.75
C PRO A 947 61.27 23.27 41.41
N ARG A 948 61.41 24.25 42.29
CA ARG A 948 62.62 24.52 43.07
C ARG A 948 62.86 23.33 44.02
N PRO A 949 64.07 22.76 44.09
CA PRO A 949 64.38 21.73 45.07
C PRO A 949 64.37 22.36 46.48
N SER A 950 63.72 21.68 47.42
CA SER A 950 63.71 22.06 48.83
C SER A 950 65.13 21.99 49.41
N PRO A 951 65.65 23.07 50.01
CA PRO A 951 66.82 22.99 50.85
C PRO A 951 66.42 22.75 52.32
N ARG A 952 67.31 22.09 53.05
CA ARG A 952 67.41 22.24 54.51
C ARG A 952 67.67 23.69 54.88
#